data_AF-A0A8K0P202-F1
#
_entry.id   AF-A0A8K0P202-F1
#
_cell.length_a   1.000
_cell.length_b   1.000
_cell.length_c   1.000
_cell.angle_alpha   90.00
_cell.angle_beta   90.00
_cell.angle_gamma   90.00
#
_symmetry.space_group_name_H-M   'P 1'
#
loop_
_entity.id
_entity.type
_entity.pdbx_description
1 polymer ?
#
loop_
_entity_poly.entity_id
_entity_poly.type
_entity_poly.pdbx_seq_one_letter_code
_entity_poly.pdbx_strand_id
1 'polypeptide(L)'
;MRQSPVALCAIRCLGAIHGRMGRAMGRSKEETVAALVRILKNAESQTRIEVMLSLAKIFAGPPDGRRSCIPLAPYDRDAYKAARQCLGDRNVAVRAAAAECLMAMVENSASLNASELESLTSLCLRSLEGASYEARLSISRLLGYMVASTQMAANTRRQRHAIHVHNGSSSSSGSSFPSPAAMPNSSGQVSKGRKAMSLEEALGLLMTGFLRSGVSFLKGDIIKGGPSPIGRDVRVGVTYAYVEALRRLGGLWLSRNLGPVLSHILELVSGPKAASSHVDAVHSRRCVAYLLRATLGHCLGEPQQALAVTELVSTVRKHMEAMDPSPENAKESNQETLFGQHLLVCALQEMGSLILALSTSASTLLADRSLALVDTVVSVLLHPCQAPRLAAAWCLRCISVAIPSQVTPLIDRCVEGIESMRTSPEAISGYGSALAAILGGVQLSPLGIPHTKGKVVFNTGEELLRSASQNSRLSLARTQTGWLLMGAVASLGVGVVRGLLPRLLLLWRNSFPRSARELDSEKARGDAFTWQVTLEGRAGALSAMHSFLHNCPELATEDVVRRLLSPVESALAMVVGIAPVVKSYGQHLKAPVAMVRLRLYETLSLLPPQSFEGSYAPLLRMLVGELTLSENPANTTTSLLLSLCHSGAELLLGRRLCDQNHRVIEDQVTIPVAIYYIQLLGGNL
;
A
#
# COMPACT_ATOMS: atom_id res chain seq x y z
N MET A 1 26.13 -37.33 -11.67
CA MET A 1 27.12 -36.81 -12.64
C MET A 1 27.26 -35.32 -12.40
N ARG A 2 28.43 -34.84 -11.93
CA ARG A 2 28.71 -33.39 -11.89
C ARG A 2 28.70 -32.89 -13.33
N GLN A 3 27.68 -32.12 -13.73
CA GLN A 3 27.55 -31.65 -15.11
C GLN A 3 28.59 -30.55 -15.38
N SER A 4 29.32 -30.66 -16.49
CA SER A 4 30.41 -29.74 -16.82
C SER A 4 29.90 -28.36 -17.26
N PRO A 5 30.64 -27.28 -17.01
CA PRO A 5 30.32 -25.93 -17.52
C PRO A 5 30.06 -25.89 -19.04
N VAL A 6 30.68 -26.81 -19.78
CA VAL A 6 30.51 -26.97 -21.23
C VAL A 6 29.08 -27.35 -21.59
N ALA A 7 28.43 -28.24 -20.83
CA ALA A 7 27.06 -28.65 -21.07
C ALA A 7 26.06 -27.50 -20.86
N LEU A 8 26.23 -26.72 -19.80
CA LEU A 8 25.40 -25.53 -19.52
C LEU A 8 25.57 -24.48 -20.63
N CYS A 9 26.82 -24.23 -21.05
CA CYS A 9 27.11 -23.32 -22.16
C CYS A 9 26.45 -23.78 -23.46
N ALA A 10 26.56 -25.07 -23.79
CA ALA A 10 25.93 -25.64 -24.99
C ALA A 10 24.40 -25.46 -24.99
N ILE A 11 23.73 -25.75 -23.86
CA ILE A 11 22.28 -25.54 -23.69
C ILE A 11 21.92 -24.07 -23.93
N ARG A 12 22.66 -23.15 -23.31
CA ARG A 12 22.44 -21.71 -23.45
C ARG A 12 22.65 -21.20 -24.88
N CYS A 13 23.69 -21.69 -25.56
CA CYS A 13 23.97 -21.40 -26.96
C CYS A 13 22.84 -21.90 -27.86
N LEU A 14 22.35 -23.13 -27.66
CA LEU A 14 21.21 -23.66 -28.42
C LEU A 14 19.97 -22.76 -28.29
N GLY A 15 19.63 -22.35 -27.06
CA GLY A 15 18.53 -21.41 -26.82
C GLY A 15 18.72 -20.07 -27.54
N ALA A 16 19.93 -19.52 -27.52
CA ALA A 16 20.25 -18.25 -28.18
C ALA A 16 20.19 -18.35 -29.71
N ILE A 17 20.69 -19.44 -30.30
CA ILE A 17 20.67 -19.69 -31.74
C ILE A 17 19.23 -19.77 -32.23
N HIS A 18 18.39 -20.61 -31.60
CA HIS A 18 16.97 -20.73 -31.95
C HIS A 18 16.20 -19.42 -31.73
N GLY A 19 16.49 -18.71 -30.64
CA GLY A 19 15.88 -17.41 -30.37
C GLY A 19 16.20 -16.35 -31.44
N ARG A 20 17.38 -16.39 -32.08
CA ARG A 20 17.75 -15.45 -33.16
C ARG A 20 17.32 -15.91 -34.54
N MET A 21 17.48 -17.20 -34.85
CA MET A 21 17.28 -17.74 -36.19
C MET A 21 15.83 -18.17 -36.46
N GLY A 22 15.05 -18.49 -35.43
CA GLY A 22 13.65 -18.86 -35.55
C GLY A 22 13.40 -19.95 -36.60
N ARG A 23 12.59 -19.63 -37.63
CA ARG A 23 12.21 -20.57 -38.70
C ARG A 23 13.39 -21.04 -39.56
N ALA A 24 14.50 -20.29 -39.61
CA ALA A 24 15.70 -20.70 -40.36
C ALA A 24 16.36 -21.96 -39.78
N MET A 25 16.02 -22.35 -38.54
CA MET A 25 16.44 -23.61 -37.93
C MET A 25 15.70 -24.85 -38.45
N GLY A 26 14.69 -24.69 -39.31
CA GLY A 26 13.98 -25.81 -39.93
C GLY A 26 13.31 -26.76 -38.92
N ARG A 27 13.41 -28.07 -39.16
CA ARG A 27 12.82 -29.12 -38.29
C ARG A 27 13.63 -29.41 -37.02
N SER A 28 14.83 -28.83 -36.86
CA SER A 28 15.70 -29.10 -35.70
C SER A 28 15.10 -28.66 -34.36
N LYS A 29 14.07 -27.80 -34.37
CA LYS A 29 13.35 -27.38 -33.16
C LYS A 29 12.76 -28.57 -32.41
N GLU A 30 12.16 -29.52 -33.12
CA GLU A 30 11.52 -30.71 -32.52
C GLU A 30 12.54 -31.57 -31.77
N GLU A 31 13.65 -31.90 -32.44
CA GLU A 31 14.74 -32.69 -31.86
C GLU A 31 15.38 -31.98 -30.66
N THR A 32 15.60 -30.66 -30.78
CA THR A 32 16.19 -29.82 -29.72
C THR A 32 15.28 -29.80 -28.49
N VAL A 33 13.98 -29.57 -28.66
CA VAL A 33 13.01 -29.54 -27.55
C VAL A 33 12.92 -30.91 -26.88
N ALA A 34 12.84 -32.00 -27.65
CA ALA A 34 12.81 -33.35 -27.11
C ALA A 34 14.08 -33.69 -26.30
N ALA A 35 15.25 -33.27 -26.78
CA ALA A 35 16.52 -33.46 -26.08
C ALA A 35 16.56 -32.67 -24.76
N LEU A 36 16.16 -31.39 -24.78
CA LEU A 36 16.10 -30.54 -23.59
C LEU A 36 15.13 -31.09 -22.53
N VAL A 37 13.94 -31.53 -22.94
CA VAL A 37 12.96 -32.16 -22.03
C VAL A 37 13.50 -33.46 -21.42
N ARG A 38 14.28 -34.23 -22.17
CA ARG A 38 14.94 -35.44 -21.65
C ARG A 38 15.99 -35.12 -20.59
N ILE A 39 16.78 -34.05 -20.80
CA ILE A 39 17.83 -33.61 -19.85
C ILE A 39 17.21 -33.24 -18.50
N LEU A 40 16.02 -32.63 -18.47
CA LEU A 40 15.36 -32.19 -17.23
C LEU A 40 15.11 -33.30 -16.20
N LYS A 41 14.80 -34.53 -16.64
CA LYS A 41 14.31 -35.61 -15.76
C LYS A 41 15.25 -35.92 -14.58
N ASN A 42 16.57 -35.79 -14.80
CA ASN A 42 17.61 -36.11 -13.80
C ASN A 42 18.62 -34.95 -13.62
N ALA A 43 18.26 -33.73 -14.02
CA ALA A 43 19.16 -32.56 -13.98
C ALA A 43 19.24 -31.94 -12.58
N GLU A 44 20.42 -31.40 -12.22
CA GLU A 44 20.59 -30.51 -11.07
C GLU A 44 19.87 -29.17 -11.29
N SER A 45 19.67 -28.38 -10.21
CA SER A 45 18.88 -27.14 -10.28
C SER A 45 19.42 -26.14 -11.32
N GLN A 46 20.73 -25.97 -11.40
CA GLN A 46 21.37 -25.06 -12.37
C GLN A 46 21.07 -25.45 -13.82
N THR A 47 21.11 -26.74 -14.12
CA THR A 47 20.78 -27.25 -15.47
C THR A 47 19.30 -27.13 -15.75
N ARG A 48 18.43 -27.36 -14.76
CA ARG A 48 16.98 -27.11 -14.93
C ARG A 48 16.69 -25.65 -15.25
N ILE A 49 17.38 -24.70 -14.59
CA ILE A 49 17.28 -23.27 -14.88
C ILE A 49 17.69 -22.98 -16.32
N GLU A 50 18.90 -23.36 -16.73
CA GLU A 50 19.39 -23.06 -18.09
C GLU A 50 18.58 -23.74 -19.19
N VAL A 51 18.07 -24.97 -18.96
CA VAL A 51 17.16 -25.62 -19.89
C VAL A 51 15.85 -24.84 -20.02
N MET A 52 15.23 -24.42 -18.92
CA MET A 52 14.01 -23.61 -18.95
C MET A 52 14.21 -22.27 -19.67
N LEU A 53 15.29 -21.55 -19.38
CA LEU A 53 15.61 -20.29 -20.06
C LEU A 53 15.88 -20.49 -21.55
N SER A 54 16.50 -21.61 -21.92
CA SER A 54 16.76 -21.94 -23.32
C SER A 54 15.48 -22.30 -24.07
N LEU A 55 14.58 -23.07 -23.46
CA LEU A 55 13.24 -23.34 -23.99
C LEU A 55 12.44 -22.04 -24.13
N ALA A 56 12.51 -21.12 -23.16
CA ALA A 56 11.85 -19.81 -23.26
C ALA A 56 12.26 -19.05 -24.53
N LYS A 57 13.56 -19.00 -24.84
CA LYS A 57 14.07 -18.37 -26.06
C LYS A 57 13.63 -19.09 -27.34
N ILE A 58 13.63 -20.43 -27.32
CA ILE A 58 13.15 -21.25 -28.45
C ILE A 58 11.67 -20.97 -28.75
N PHE A 59 10.85 -20.78 -27.71
CA PHE A 59 9.42 -20.52 -27.85
C PHE A 59 9.09 -19.05 -28.13
N ALA A 60 9.88 -18.09 -27.66
CA ALA A 60 9.70 -16.68 -27.94
C ALA A 60 9.94 -16.35 -29.43
N GLY A 61 10.96 -16.97 -30.04
CA GLY A 61 11.35 -16.70 -31.43
C GLY A 61 12.09 -15.36 -31.62
N PRO A 62 12.40 -14.97 -32.87
CA PRO A 62 13.14 -13.74 -33.17
C PRO A 62 12.38 -12.48 -32.76
N PRO A 63 13.07 -11.44 -32.25
CA PRO A 63 12.44 -10.21 -31.77
C PRO A 63 11.60 -9.48 -32.84
N ASP A 64 11.96 -9.61 -34.12
CA ASP A 64 11.27 -8.96 -35.25
C ASP A 64 10.24 -9.86 -35.97
N GLY A 65 10.05 -11.09 -35.49
CA GLY A 65 9.16 -12.06 -36.14
C GLY A 65 7.68 -11.78 -35.89
N ARG A 66 6.87 -11.67 -36.96
CA ARG A 66 5.39 -11.73 -36.86
C ARG A 66 4.99 -12.93 -35.99
N ARG A 67 4.25 -12.67 -34.89
CA ARG A 67 3.64 -13.69 -34.02
C ARG A 67 3.03 -14.78 -34.88
N SER A 68 3.65 -15.94 -34.86
CA SER A 68 3.19 -17.07 -35.63
C SER A 68 2.29 -17.89 -34.74
N CYS A 69 0.98 -17.61 -34.78
CA CYS A 69 -0.05 -18.43 -34.14
C CYS A 69 -0.10 -19.80 -34.84
N ILE A 70 0.88 -20.67 -34.56
CA ILE A 70 0.90 -22.04 -35.05
C ILE A 70 0.24 -22.91 -33.99
N PRO A 71 -0.63 -23.86 -34.36
CA PRO A 71 -1.11 -24.87 -33.43
C PRO A 71 0.05 -25.57 -32.73
N LEU A 72 -0.03 -25.73 -31.40
CA LEU A 72 0.98 -26.43 -30.61
C LEU A 72 1.25 -27.82 -31.21
N ALA A 73 2.48 -28.06 -31.64
CA ALA A 73 2.93 -29.37 -32.07
C ALA A 73 3.02 -30.34 -30.87
N PRO A 74 3.05 -31.67 -31.08
CA PRO A 74 3.09 -32.65 -29.98
C PRO A 74 4.22 -32.40 -28.98
N TYR A 75 5.42 -32.04 -29.47
CA TYR A 75 6.58 -31.72 -28.64
C TYR A 75 6.42 -30.42 -27.81
N ASP A 76 5.60 -29.48 -28.27
CA ASP A 76 5.27 -28.27 -27.49
C ASP A 76 4.44 -28.65 -26.26
N ARG A 77 3.60 -29.69 -26.35
CA ARG A 77 2.82 -30.18 -25.20
C ARG A 77 3.70 -30.84 -24.14
N ASP A 78 4.73 -31.57 -24.56
CA ASP A 78 5.66 -32.20 -23.62
C ASP A 78 6.55 -31.18 -22.92
N ALA A 79 7.03 -30.17 -23.67
CA ALA A 79 7.71 -29.02 -23.08
C ALA A 79 6.82 -28.25 -22.10
N TYR A 80 5.54 -28.04 -22.45
CA TYR A 80 4.58 -27.36 -21.59
C TYR A 80 4.35 -28.11 -20.27
N LYS A 81 4.18 -29.44 -20.34
CA LYS A 81 4.07 -30.28 -19.13
C LYS A 81 5.34 -30.21 -18.27
N ALA A 82 6.52 -30.26 -18.88
CA ALA A 82 7.79 -30.16 -18.17
C ALA A 82 7.95 -28.79 -17.49
N ALA A 83 7.59 -27.70 -18.17
CA ALA A 83 7.64 -26.35 -17.61
C ALA A 83 6.65 -26.18 -16.46
N ARG A 84 5.42 -26.73 -16.56
CA ARG A 84 4.47 -26.77 -15.43
C ARG A 84 5.01 -27.55 -14.23
N GLN A 85 5.70 -28.66 -14.46
CA GLN A 85 6.34 -29.41 -13.38
C GLN A 85 7.44 -28.57 -12.71
N CYS A 86 8.28 -27.88 -13.49
CA CYS A 86 9.35 -27.02 -12.99
C CYS A 86 8.84 -25.75 -12.27
N LEU A 87 7.62 -25.29 -12.59
CA LEU A 87 7.00 -24.17 -11.89
C LEU A 87 6.75 -24.50 -10.41
N GLY A 88 6.51 -25.77 -10.07
CA GLY A 88 6.38 -26.28 -8.71
C GLY A 88 7.68 -26.83 -8.08
N ASP A 89 8.86 -26.51 -8.63
CA ASP A 89 10.14 -27.03 -8.15
C ASP A 89 10.44 -26.57 -6.70
N ARG A 90 11.27 -27.30 -5.96
CA ARG A 90 11.72 -26.88 -4.62
C ARG A 90 12.68 -25.69 -4.71
N ASN A 91 13.44 -25.57 -5.78
CA ASN A 91 14.34 -24.46 -6.02
C ASN A 91 13.60 -23.29 -6.69
N VAL A 92 13.55 -22.16 -6.00
CA VAL A 92 12.81 -20.96 -6.41
C VAL A 92 13.31 -20.38 -7.73
N ALA A 93 14.61 -20.46 -8.03
CA ALA A 93 15.16 -19.97 -9.31
C ALA A 93 14.71 -20.83 -10.50
N VAL A 94 14.48 -22.14 -10.30
CA VAL A 94 13.88 -23.01 -11.32
C VAL A 94 12.43 -22.57 -11.60
N ARG A 95 11.67 -22.19 -10.56
CA ARG A 95 10.30 -21.68 -10.72
C ARG A 95 10.28 -20.40 -11.57
N ALA A 96 11.21 -19.49 -11.32
CA ALA A 96 11.33 -18.23 -12.08
C ALA A 96 11.58 -18.50 -13.57
N ALA A 97 12.57 -19.36 -13.88
CA ALA A 97 12.90 -19.72 -15.26
C ALA A 97 11.74 -20.49 -15.94
N ALA A 98 11.04 -21.36 -15.20
CA ALA A 98 9.87 -22.07 -15.70
C ALA A 98 8.70 -21.11 -16.01
N ALA A 99 8.48 -20.08 -15.19
CA ALA A 99 7.48 -19.06 -15.44
C ALA A 99 7.78 -18.27 -16.73
N GLU A 100 9.04 -17.91 -16.96
CA GLU A 100 9.47 -17.25 -18.22
C GLU A 100 9.27 -18.15 -19.45
N CYS A 101 9.59 -19.44 -19.31
CA CYS A 101 9.34 -20.41 -20.37
C CYS A 101 7.84 -20.53 -20.69
N LEU A 102 7.01 -20.72 -19.66
CA LEU A 102 5.56 -20.79 -19.83
C LEU A 102 5.01 -19.50 -20.44
N MET A 103 5.52 -18.34 -20.02
CA MET A 103 5.12 -17.05 -20.57
C MET A 103 5.35 -16.99 -22.09
N ALA A 104 6.56 -17.31 -22.54
CA ALA A 104 6.91 -17.34 -23.97
C ALA A 104 6.03 -18.34 -24.77
N MET A 105 5.62 -19.44 -24.14
CA MET A 105 4.73 -20.43 -24.76
C MET A 105 3.29 -19.91 -24.85
N VAL A 106 2.74 -19.36 -23.77
CA VAL A 106 1.35 -18.86 -23.76
C VAL A 106 1.20 -17.64 -24.69
N GLU A 107 2.22 -16.78 -24.77
CA GLU A 107 2.24 -15.63 -25.69
C GLU A 107 2.12 -16.01 -27.17
N ASN A 108 2.68 -17.15 -27.56
CA ASN A 108 2.75 -17.59 -28.95
C ASN A 108 1.77 -18.72 -29.31
N SER A 109 1.03 -19.25 -28.32
CA SER A 109 0.08 -20.35 -28.50
C SER A 109 -1.37 -19.89 -28.75
N ALA A 110 -2.23 -20.81 -29.21
CA ALA A 110 -3.68 -20.57 -29.27
C ALA A 110 -4.26 -20.37 -27.86
N SER A 111 -5.28 -19.50 -27.73
CA SER A 111 -5.84 -19.11 -26.42
C SER A 111 -6.17 -20.33 -25.52
N LEU A 112 -5.67 -20.30 -24.29
CA LEU A 112 -5.96 -21.29 -23.24
C LEU A 112 -7.48 -21.48 -23.10
N ASN A 113 -7.91 -22.72 -22.86
CA ASN A 113 -9.30 -22.97 -22.44
C ASN A 113 -9.50 -22.59 -20.95
N ALA A 114 -10.75 -22.51 -20.50
CA ALA A 114 -11.06 -22.07 -19.14
C ALA A 114 -10.41 -22.97 -18.05
N SER A 115 -10.44 -24.30 -18.25
CA SER A 115 -9.88 -25.25 -17.28
C SER A 115 -8.36 -25.22 -17.21
N GLU A 116 -7.67 -25.04 -18.34
CA GLU A 116 -6.22 -24.87 -18.40
C GLU A 116 -5.79 -23.55 -17.73
N LEU A 117 -6.56 -22.48 -17.95
CA LEU A 117 -6.31 -21.18 -17.33
C LEU A 117 -6.43 -21.28 -15.80
N GLU A 118 -7.52 -21.85 -15.28
CA GLU A 118 -7.72 -22.04 -13.83
C GLU A 118 -6.62 -22.94 -13.23
N SER A 119 -6.28 -24.03 -13.92
CA SER A 119 -5.25 -24.97 -13.48
C SER A 119 -3.86 -24.34 -13.42
N LEU A 120 -3.50 -23.53 -14.42
CA LEU A 120 -2.21 -22.83 -14.45
C LEU A 120 -2.20 -21.64 -13.47
N THR A 121 -3.32 -20.94 -13.28
CA THR A 121 -3.47 -19.90 -12.26
C THR A 121 -3.24 -20.47 -10.86
N SER A 122 -3.90 -21.59 -10.50
CA SER A 122 -3.69 -22.26 -9.22
C SER A 122 -2.24 -22.70 -9.02
N LEU A 123 -1.56 -23.13 -10.08
CA LEU A 123 -0.14 -23.46 -10.03
C LEU A 123 0.74 -22.22 -9.79
N CYS A 124 0.47 -21.10 -10.46
CA CYS A 124 1.20 -19.85 -10.24
C CYS A 124 1.06 -19.38 -8.78
N LEU A 125 -0.17 -19.39 -8.23
CA LEU A 125 -0.42 -18.99 -6.85
C LEU A 125 0.37 -19.82 -5.84
N ARG A 126 0.39 -21.15 -6.00
CA ARG A 126 1.21 -22.04 -5.17
C ARG A 126 2.70 -21.79 -5.31
N SER A 127 3.14 -21.43 -6.51
CA SER A 127 4.56 -21.25 -6.81
C SER A 127 5.13 -19.95 -6.22
N LEU A 128 4.25 -19.00 -5.87
CA LEU A 128 4.58 -17.78 -5.15
C LEU A 128 4.91 -18.02 -3.68
N GLU A 129 4.48 -19.15 -3.09
CA GLU A 129 4.80 -19.50 -1.70
C GLU A 129 6.30 -19.81 -1.54
N GLY A 130 6.98 -19.08 -0.66
CA GLY A 130 8.43 -19.06 -0.48
C GLY A 130 9.21 -18.40 -1.63
N ALA A 131 8.57 -17.64 -2.53
CA ALA A 131 9.25 -17.08 -3.70
C ALA A 131 10.24 -15.96 -3.35
N SER A 132 11.35 -15.88 -4.10
CA SER A 132 12.27 -14.74 -4.08
C SER A 132 11.65 -13.59 -4.89
N TYR A 133 12.23 -12.39 -4.76
CA TYR A 133 11.82 -11.21 -5.52
C TYR A 133 11.75 -11.48 -7.04
N GLU A 134 12.81 -12.07 -7.61
CA GLU A 134 12.87 -12.40 -9.03
C GLU A 134 11.79 -13.44 -9.44
N ALA A 135 11.60 -14.48 -8.64
CA ALA A 135 10.57 -15.47 -8.90
C ALA A 135 9.17 -14.88 -8.82
N ARG A 136 8.89 -13.99 -7.84
CA ARG A 136 7.63 -13.25 -7.77
C ARG A 136 7.40 -12.50 -9.08
N LEU A 137 8.36 -11.71 -9.55
CA LEU A 137 8.21 -10.96 -10.79
C LEU A 137 7.92 -11.86 -11.99
N SER A 138 8.69 -12.94 -12.20
CA SER A 138 8.50 -13.81 -13.36
C SER A 138 7.17 -14.58 -13.31
N ILE A 139 6.76 -15.08 -12.13
CA ILE A 139 5.47 -15.77 -11.95
C ILE A 139 4.30 -14.80 -12.12
N SER A 140 4.39 -13.59 -11.56
CA SER A 140 3.37 -12.56 -11.68
C SER A 140 3.20 -12.05 -13.10
N ARG A 141 4.29 -11.99 -13.89
CA ARG A 141 4.21 -11.66 -15.31
C ARG A 141 3.39 -12.68 -16.10
N LEU A 142 3.63 -13.97 -15.86
CA LEU A 142 2.85 -15.05 -16.45
C LEU A 142 1.38 -14.94 -16.06
N LEU A 143 1.09 -14.83 -14.76
CA LEU A 143 -0.27 -14.77 -14.24
C LEU A 143 -1.03 -13.53 -14.76
N GLY A 144 -0.40 -12.36 -14.74
CA GLY A 144 -0.98 -11.12 -15.25
C GLY A 144 -1.26 -11.17 -16.76
N TYR A 145 -0.33 -11.75 -17.54
CA TYR A 145 -0.55 -11.96 -18.97
C TYR A 145 -1.73 -12.89 -19.26
N MET A 146 -1.81 -14.02 -18.55
CA MET A 146 -2.91 -14.97 -18.70
C MET A 146 -4.27 -14.28 -18.49
N VAL A 147 -4.40 -13.48 -17.42
CA VAL A 147 -5.62 -12.72 -17.13
C VAL A 147 -5.89 -11.67 -18.21
N ALA A 148 -4.90 -10.87 -18.61
CA ALA A 148 -5.06 -9.87 -19.66
C ALA A 148 -5.47 -10.48 -21.01
N SER A 149 -4.92 -11.64 -21.37
CA SER A 149 -5.21 -12.30 -22.64
C SER A 149 -6.69 -12.67 -22.79
N THR A 150 -7.39 -12.97 -21.68
CA THR A 150 -8.83 -13.26 -21.69
C THR A 150 -9.66 -12.04 -22.13
N GLN A 151 -9.25 -10.85 -21.71
CA GLN A 151 -9.95 -9.59 -21.98
C GLN A 151 -9.57 -9.01 -23.34
N MET A 152 -8.31 -9.17 -23.77
CA MET A 152 -7.87 -8.79 -25.11
C MET A 152 -8.66 -9.54 -26.19
N ALA A 153 -8.83 -10.86 -26.03
CA ALA A 153 -9.60 -11.68 -26.97
C ALA A 153 -11.09 -11.27 -27.02
N ALA A 154 -11.66 -10.85 -25.89
CA ALA A 154 -13.04 -10.36 -25.81
C ALA A 154 -13.21 -9.00 -26.52
N ASN A 155 -12.26 -8.06 -26.35
CA ASN A 155 -12.30 -6.75 -27.01
C ASN A 155 -12.19 -6.84 -28.53
N THR A 156 -11.31 -7.69 -29.06
CA THR A 156 -11.18 -7.86 -30.52
C THR A 156 -12.47 -8.39 -31.14
N ARG A 157 -13.22 -9.26 -30.43
CA ARG A 157 -14.54 -9.74 -30.87
C ARG A 157 -15.59 -8.62 -30.86
N ARG A 158 -15.61 -7.78 -29.81
CA ARG A 158 -16.53 -6.61 -29.72
C ARG A 158 -16.26 -5.60 -30.84
N GLN A 159 -15.00 -5.27 -31.12
CA GLN A 159 -14.65 -4.35 -32.20
C GLN A 159 -15.02 -4.88 -33.59
N ARG A 160 -14.85 -6.19 -33.85
CA ARG A 160 -15.27 -6.81 -35.12
C ARG A 160 -16.79 -6.82 -35.32
N HIS A 161 -17.56 -7.00 -34.25
CA HIS A 161 -19.02 -6.88 -34.32
C HIS A 161 -19.48 -5.43 -34.58
N ALA A 162 -18.84 -4.44 -33.95
CA ALA A 162 -19.18 -3.03 -34.17
C ALA A 162 -18.94 -2.57 -35.63
N ILE A 163 -17.87 -3.06 -36.28
CA ILE A 163 -17.57 -2.75 -37.69
C ILE A 163 -18.60 -3.40 -38.63
N HIS A 164 -19.05 -4.62 -38.33
CA HIS A 164 -20.08 -5.29 -39.15
C HIS A 164 -21.47 -4.65 -39.06
N VAL A 165 -21.79 -3.99 -37.94
CA VAL A 165 -23.07 -3.27 -37.77
C VAL A 165 -23.05 -1.91 -38.47
N HIS A 166 -21.89 -1.26 -38.61
CA HIS A 166 -21.79 0.05 -39.26
C HIS A 166 -21.79 0.00 -40.80
N ASN A 167 -21.48 -1.15 -41.41
CA ASN A 167 -21.58 -1.35 -42.87
C ASN A 167 -22.95 -1.85 -43.35
N GLY A 168 -23.97 -1.86 -42.48
CA GLY A 168 -25.32 -2.38 -42.77
C GLY A 168 -26.33 -1.38 -43.34
N SER A 169 -25.92 -0.15 -43.68
CA SER A 169 -26.85 0.87 -44.19
C SER A 169 -26.28 1.67 -45.36
N SER A 170 -26.33 1.09 -46.56
CA SER A 170 -26.43 1.85 -47.81
C SER A 170 -27.12 1.01 -48.89
N SER A 171 -28.17 1.58 -49.45
CA SER A 171 -29.18 0.98 -50.33
C SER A 171 -28.81 0.90 -51.82
N SER A 172 -29.52 -0.01 -52.49
CA SER A 172 -30.14 0.04 -53.84
C SER A 172 -29.41 -0.45 -55.11
N SER A 173 -30.07 -1.40 -55.79
CA SER A 173 -30.58 -1.38 -57.19
C SER A 173 -30.36 -2.69 -57.97
N GLY A 174 -31.39 -3.12 -58.71
CA GLY A 174 -31.58 -4.51 -59.15
C GLY A 174 -31.11 -4.89 -60.56
N SER A 175 -31.26 -6.17 -60.89
CA SER A 175 -31.73 -6.72 -62.18
C SER A 175 -31.59 -8.25 -62.21
N SER A 176 -32.42 -8.86 -63.05
CA SER A 176 -32.80 -10.27 -63.23
C SER A 176 -31.78 -11.17 -63.96
N PHE A 177 -31.73 -12.48 -63.63
CA PHE A 177 -31.83 -13.70 -64.50
C PHE A 177 -31.29 -14.97 -63.74
N PRO A 178 -31.70 -16.22 -64.09
CA PRO A 178 -31.80 -17.37 -63.16
C PRO A 178 -30.76 -18.51 -63.32
N SER A 179 -30.45 -19.20 -62.19
CA SER A 179 -30.10 -20.64 -61.95
C SER A 179 -29.01 -21.37 -62.80
N PRO A 180 -28.36 -22.50 -62.35
CA PRO A 180 -28.98 -23.60 -61.58
C PRO A 180 -28.14 -24.35 -60.49
N ALA A 181 -28.91 -24.94 -59.55
CA ALA A 181 -28.85 -26.31 -58.99
C ALA A 181 -27.55 -26.96 -58.46
N ALA A 182 -27.57 -27.27 -57.14
CA ALA A 182 -27.45 -28.60 -56.49
C ALA A 182 -26.14 -29.42 -56.69
N MET A 183 -25.47 -30.11 -55.73
CA MET A 183 -25.76 -30.78 -54.43
C MET A 183 -24.36 -31.23 -53.83
N PRO A 184 -24.22 -32.11 -52.81
CA PRO A 184 -24.41 -31.86 -51.37
C PRO A 184 -23.25 -32.34 -50.45
N ASN A 185 -23.38 -32.00 -49.17
CA ASN A 185 -23.03 -32.79 -47.98
C ASN A 185 -21.66 -32.71 -47.25
N SER A 186 -21.83 -32.40 -45.95
CA SER A 186 -21.23 -33.09 -44.79
C SER A 186 -19.78 -32.78 -44.38
N SER A 187 -19.66 -31.88 -43.40
CA SER A 187 -19.12 -32.23 -42.08
C SER A 187 -19.40 -31.09 -41.10
N GLY A 188 -20.58 -31.18 -40.47
CA GLY A 188 -20.92 -30.36 -39.32
C GLY A 188 -20.02 -30.73 -38.14
N GLN A 189 -18.97 -29.96 -37.90
CA GLN A 189 -18.51 -29.68 -36.54
C GLN A 189 -18.89 -28.25 -36.22
N VAL A 190 -20.09 -28.10 -35.67
CA VAL A 190 -20.52 -26.91 -34.97
C VAL A 190 -19.52 -26.69 -33.84
N SER A 191 -18.57 -25.77 -34.04
CA SER A 191 -17.71 -25.27 -32.99
C SER A 191 -18.61 -24.64 -31.93
N LYS A 192 -18.96 -25.39 -30.88
CA LYS A 192 -19.61 -24.84 -29.68
C LYS A 192 -18.81 -23.61 -29.27
N GLY A 193 -19.43 -22.44 -29.43
CA GLY A 193 -18.80 -21.15 -29.21
C GLY A 193 -18.14 -21.13 -27.84
N ARG A 194 -16.81 -20.98 -27.80
CA ARG A 194 -16.07 -20.72 -26.56
C ARG A 194 -16.66 -19.46 -25.92
N LYS A 195 -17.42 -19.62 -24.82
CA LYS A 195 -17.93 -18.53 -24.00
C LYS A 195 -16.72 -17.70 -23.55
N ALA A 196 -16.71 -16.41 -23.88
CA ALA A 196 -15.65 -15.51 -23.47
C ALA A 196 -15.77 -15.25 -21.97
N MET A 197 -14.64 -15.27 -21.25
CA MET A 197 -14.57 -14.98 -19.83
C MET A 197 -14.98 -13.54 -19.54
N SER A 198 -15.81 -13.32 -18.53
CA SER A 198 -16.19 -11.97 -18.12
C SER A 198 -15.04 -11.25 -17.42
N LEU A 199 -15.12 -9.92 -17.29
CA LEU A 199 -14.15 -9.14 -16.53
C LEU A 199 -14.15 -9.56 -15.05
N GLU A 200 -15.33 -9.77 -14.48
CA GLU A 200 -15.52 -10.20 -13.09
C GLU A 200 -14.90 -11.58 -12.83
N GLU A 201 -15.08 -12.54 -13.74
CA GLU A 201 -14.44 -13.85 -13.65
C GLU A 201 -12.91 -13.73 -13.70
N ALA A 202 -12.39 -12.91 -14.61
CA ALA A 202 -10.95 -12.73 -14.79
C ALA A 202 -10.28 -12.05 -13.59
N LEU A 203 -10.90 -10.99 -13.05
CA LEU A 203 -10.42 -10.32 -11.83
C LEU A 203 -10.65 -11.21 -10.59
N GLY A 204 -11.72 -12.00 -10.59
CA GLY A 204 -12.02 -13.03 -9.59
C GLY A 204 -10.88 -14.04 -9.41
N LEU A 205 -10.23 -14.46 -10.50
CA LEU A 205 -9.06 -15.35 -10.42
C LEU A 205 -7.94 -14.75 -9.55
N LEU A 206 -7.62 -13.47 -9.75
CA LEU A 206 -6.59 -12.79 -8.96
C LEU A 206 -7.06 -12.54 -7.52
N MET A 207 -8.33 -12.18 -7.33
CA MET A 207 -8.94 -11.99 -6.01
C MET A 207 -8.86 -13.24 -5.15
N THR A 208 -9.08 -14.43 -5.75
CA THR A 208 -8.90 -15.69 -5.02
C THR A 208 -7.47 -15.88 -4.52
N GLY A 209 -6.46 -15.50 -5.29
CA GLY A 209 -5.06 -15.54 -4.84
C GLY A 209 -4.74 -14.51 -3.76
N PHE A 210 -5.38 -13.34 -3.82
CA PHE A 210 -5.17 -12.27 -2.85
C PHE A 210 -5.80 -12.57 -1.48
N LEU A 211 -6.98 -13.23 -1.47
CA LEU A 211 -7.78 -13.47 -0.26
C LEU A 211 -7.79 -14.91 0.28
N ARG A 212 -7.36 -15.93 -0.48
CA ARG A 212 -7.37 -17.31 0.04
C ARG A 212 -6.15 -17.55 0.93
N SER A 213 -6.40 -17.79 2.23
CA SER A 213 -5.46 -18.47 3.14
C SER A 213 -5.01 -19.78 2.51
N GLY A 214 -3.73 -20.09 2.63
CA GLY A 214 -3.15 -21.38 2.27
C GLY A 214 -3.72 -22.49 3.16
N VAL A 215 -4.98 -22.86 2.94
CA VAL A 215 -5.40 -24.24 3.13
C VAL A 215 -4.52 -24.97 2.13
N SER A 216 -3.51 -25.65 2.67
CA SER A 216 -2.55 -26.44 1.93
C SER A 216 -3.26 -27.05 0.71
N PHE A 217 -2.87 -26.61 -0.49
CA PHE A 217 -3.37 -27.19 -1.73
C PHE A 217 -3.00 -28.69 -1.83
N LEU A 218 -2.22 -29.20 -0.86
CA LEU A 218 -2.08 -30.61 -0.56
C LEU A 218 -3.22 -31.04 0.37
N LYS A 219 -4.16 -31.78 -0.19
CA LYS A 219 -5.05 -32.68 0.56
C LYS A 219 -4.16 -33.69 1.30
N GLY A 220 -3.66 -33.36 2.50
CA GLY A 220 -2.69 -34.20 3.21
C GLY A 220 -2.21 -33.74 4.59
N ASP A 221 -1.98 -32.44 4.82
CA ASP A 221 -1.38 -31.99 6.09
C ASP A 221 -2.41 -31.30 6.99
N ILE A 222 -3.28 -32.10 7.63
CA ILE A 222 -4.24 -31.66 8.66
C ILE A 222 -3.59 -31.67 10.07
N ILE A 223 -2.31 -32.06 10.22
CA ILE A 223 -1.72 -32.36 11.54
C ILE A 223 -0.98 -31.16 12.19
N LYS A 224 -1.03 -29.94 11.61
CA LYS A 224 -0.64 -28.71 12.33
C LYS A 224 -1.79 -27.71 12.31
N GLY A 225 -2.53 -27.68 13.41
CA GLY A 225 -3.78 -26.93 13.57
C GLY A 225 -3.66 -25.41 13.35
N GLY A 226 -4.74 -24.84 12.82
CA GLY A 226 -4.99 -23.40 12.66
C GLY A 226 -4.99 -22.94 11.19
N PRO A 227 -5.86 -21.99 10.79
CA PRO A 227 -5.74 -21.34 9.48
C PRO A 227 -4.40 -20.59 9.42
N SER A 228 -3.45 -21.10 8.62
CA SER A 228 -2.20 -20.41 8.35
C SER A 228 -2.49 -19.08 7.62
N PRO A 229 -1.99 -17.93 8.11
CA PRO A 229 -2.17 -16.64 7.45
C PRO A 229 -1.64 -16.72 6.00
N ILE A 230 -2.29 -15.99 5.08
CA ILE A 230 -1.85 -15.89 3.68
C ILE A 230 -0.37 -15.53 3.66
N GLY A 231 0.43 -16.28 2.91
CA GLY A 231 1.83 -15.94 2.67
C GLY A 231 1.94 -14.51 2.12
N ARG A 232 2.66 -13.63 2.81
CA ARG A 232 2.83 -12.22 2.41
C ARG A 232 3.41 -12.10 1.00
N ASP A 233 4.30 -13.02 0.67
CA ASP A 233 4.86 -13.27 -0.65
C ASP A 233 3.82 -13.57 -1.74
N VAL A 234 2.81 -14.40 -1.45
CA VAL A 234 1.71 -14.68 -2.39
C VAL A 234 0.93 -13.41 -2.66
N ARG A 235 0.56 -12.65 -1.62
CA ARG A 235 -0.19 -11.40 -1.76
C ARG A 235 0.58 -10.38 -2.61
N VAL A 236 1.87 -10.18 -2.34
CA VAL A 236 2.75 -9.30 -3.13
C VAL A 236 2.86 -9.77 -4.59
N GLY A 237 3.04 -11.08 -4.81
CA GLY A 237 3.05 -11.64 -6.16
C GLY A 237 1.74 -11.41 -6.92
N VAL A 238 0.59 -11.64 -6.28
CA VAL A 238 -0.72 -11.38 -6.90
C VAL A 238 -0.90 -9.89 -7.21
N THR A 239 -0.43 -9.00 -6.33
CA THR A 239 -0.40 -7.55 -6.59
C THR A 239 0.39 -7.21 -7.85
N TYR A 240 1.58 -7.80 -8.05
CA TYR A 240 2.31 -7.62 -9.31
C TYR A 240 1.55 -8.16 -10.52
N ALA A 241 0.83 -9.27 -10.36
CA ALA A 241 0.04 -9.85 -11.46
C ALA A 241 -1.11 -8.93 -11.88
N TYR A 242 -1.80 -8.26 -10.94
CA TYR A 242 -2.78 -7.22 -11.27
C TYR A 242 -2.15 -6.07 -12.07
N VAL A 243 -1.01 -5.55 -11.60
CA VAL A 243 -0.32 -4.44 -12.27
C VAL A 243 0.10 -4.84 -13.68
N GLU A 244 0.67 -6.02 -13.86
CA GLU A 244 1.05 -6.53 -15.19
C GLU A 244 -0.20 -6.68 -16.09
N ALA A 245 -1.29 -7.26 -15.59
CA ALA A 245 -2.50 -7.46 -16.37
C ALA A 245 -3.05 -6.13 -16.89
N LEU A 246 -3.17 -5.13 -16.01
CA LEU A 246 -3.72 -3.82 -16.35
C LEU A 246 -2.77 -3.01 -17.26
N ARG A 247 -1.46 -3.09 -17.05
CA ARG A 247 -0.46 -2.49 -17.97
C ARG A 247 -0.57 -3.05 -19.37
N ARG A 248 -0.76 -4.37 -19.51
CA ARG A 248 -0.92 -5.02 -20.81
C ARG A 248 -2.22 -4.63 -21.50
N LEU A 249 -3.31 -4.49 -20.77
CA LEU A 249 -4.59 -4.03 -21.32
C LEU A 249 -4.53 -2.56 -21.78
N GLY A 250 -3.67 -1.76 -21.15
CA GLY A 250 -3.36 -0.40 -21.55
C GLY A 250 -4.34 0.64 -20.99
N GLY A 251 -3.88 1.91 -20.94
CA GLY A 251 -4.63 3.01 -20.32
C GLY A 251 -5.99 3.28 -20.94
N LEU A 252 -6.13 3.17 -22.27
CA LEU A 252 -7.41 3.34 -22.98
C LEU A 252 -8.44 2.27 -22.62
N TRP A 253 -8.00 1.04 -22.37
CA TRP A 253 -8.90 -0.01 -21.92
C TRP A 253 -9.31 0.22 -20.46
N LEU A 254 -8.34 0.58 -19.62
CA LEU A 254 -8.58 0.86 -18.21
C LEU A 254 -9.57 2.01 -18.03
N SER A 255 -9.44 3.10 -18.79
CA SER A 255 -10.35 4.24 -18.70
C SER A 255 -11.80 3.88 -19.06
N ARG A 256 -12.01 2.92 -19.97
CA ARG A 256 -13.35 2.43 -20.37
C ARG A 256 -13.98 1.49 -19.37
N ASN A 257 -13.18 0.84 -18.52
CA ASN A 257 -13.62 -0.14 -17.53
C ASN A 257 -13.29 0.31 -16.10
N LEU A 258 -13.12 1.61 -15.90
CA LEU A 258 -12.55 2.19 -14.67
C LEU A 258 -13.40 1.84 -13.45
N GLY A 259 -14.71 2.07 -13.48
CA GLY A 259 -15.60 1.79 -12.35
C GLY A 259 -15.55 0.34 -11.86
N PRO A 260 -15.81 -0.67 -12.72
CA PRO A 260 -15.71 -2.07 -12.33
C PRO A 260 -14.33 -2.49 -11.82
N VAL A 261 -13.24 -2.01 -12.45
CA VAL A 261 -11.87 -2.30 -12.01
C VAL A 261 -11.58 -1.67 -10.65
N LEU A 262 -12.00 -0.42 -10.45
CA LEU A 262 -11.78 0.31 -9.21
C LEU A 262 -12.55 -0.31 -8.04
N SER A 263 -13.84 -0.62 -8.23
CA SER A 263 -14.67 -1.32 -7.23
C SER A 263 -14.00 -2.62 -6.82
N HIS A 264 -13.59 -3.44 -7.79
CA HIS A 264 -12.92 -4.72 -7.53
C HIS A 264 -11.63 -4.56 -6.73
N ILE A 265 -10.76 -3.61 -7.10
CA ILE A 265 -9.48 -3.38 -6.42
C ILE A 265 -9.69 -2.91 -4.98
N LEU A 266 -10.68 -2.05 -4.76
CA LEU A 266 -11.02 -1.53 -3.44
C LEU A 266 -11.67 -2.60 -2.55
N GLU A 267 -12.48 -3.49 -3.12
CA GLU A 267 -13.08 -4.62 -2.41
C GLU A 267 -12.06 -5.64 -1.90
N LEU A 268 -10.83 -5.67 -2.46
CA LEU A 268 -9.73 -6.52 -1.97
C LEU A 268 -9.41 -6.31 -0.49
N VAL A 269 -9.68 -5.10 0.06
CA VAL A 269 -9.40 -4.76 1.47
C VAL A 269 -10.63 -4.69 2.35
N SER A 270 -11.83 -4.84 1.79
CA SER A 270 -13.11 -4.63 2.48
C SER A 270 -13.64 -5.86 3.21
N GLY A 271 -12.90 -6.98 3.22
CA GLY A 271 -13.35 -8.24 3.80
C GLY A 271 -12.47 -8.76 4.95
N PRO A 272 -13.01 -9.60 5.84
CA PRO A 272 -12.29 -10.15 6.99
C PRO A 272 -11.05 -10.96 6.62
N LYS A 273 -11.05 -11.60 5.44
CA LYS A 273 -9.89 -12.36 4.93
C LYS A 273 -8.68 -11.49 4.60
N ALA A 274 -8.90 -10.21 4.32
CA ALA A 274 -7.84 -9.24 4.06
C ALA A 274 -7.28 -8.63 5.36
N ALA A 275 -8.00 -8.77 6.47
CA ALA A 275 -7.77 -8.04 7.71
C ALA A 275 -7.99 -8.94 8.96
N SER A 276 -7.50 -10.19 8.91
CA SER A 276 -7.56 -11.15 10.03
C SER A 276 -6.83 -10.67 11.29
N SER A 277 -5.84 -9.81 11.10
CA SER A 277 -5.15 -9.06 12.14
C SER A 277 -4.91 -7.63 11.69
N HIS A 278 -4.62 -6.73 12.63
CA HIS A 278 -4.21 -5.36 12.31
C HIS A 278 -3.00 -5.31 11.37
N VAL A 279 -2.04 -6.20 11.60
CA VAL A 279 -0.86 -6.36 10.77
C VAL A 279 -1.28 -6.74 9.35
N ASP A 280 -2.12 -7.76 9.18
CA ASP A 280 -2.60 -8.19 7.85
C ASP A 280 -3.38 -7.10 7.12
N ALA A 281 -4.16 -6.29 7.85
CA ALA A 281 -4.89 -5.16 7.30
C ALA A 281 -3.94 -4.07 6.76
N VAL A 282 -2.86 -3.76 7.49
CA VAL A 282 -1.82 -2.82 7.02
C VAL A 282 -1.16 -3.37 5.74
N HIS A 283 -0.85 -4.67 5.71
CA HIS A 283 -0.26 -5.29 4.53
C HIS A 283 -1.17 -5.22 3.30
N SER A 284 -2.44 -5.59 3.46
CA SER A 284 -3.44 -5.53 2.40
C SER A 284 -3.59 -4.13 1.84
N ARG A 285 -3.70 -3.11 2.72
CA ARG A 285 -3.78 -1.70 2.30
C ARG A 285 -2.58 -1.26 1.49
N ARG A 286 -1.37 -1.68 1.86
CA ARG A 286 -0.15 -1.32 1.09
C ARG A 286 -0.11 -1.96 -0.29
N CYS A 287 -0.51 -3.23 -0.39
CA CYS A 287 -0.64 -3.90 -1.68
C CYS A 287 -1.64 -3.18 -2.59
N VAL A 288 -2.81 -2.79 -2.05
CA VAL A 288 -3.84 -2.08 -2.81
C VAL A 288 -3.43 -0.65 -3.14
N ALA A 289 -2.82 0.09 -2.22
CA ALA A 289 -2.28 1.43 -2.49
C ALA A 289 -1.22 1.39 -3.59
N TYR A 290 -0.30 0.41 -3.56
CA TYR A 290 0.67 0.22 -4.63
C TYR A 290 -0.01 -0.12 -5.97
N LEU A 291 -1.00 -1.01 -5.95
CA LEU A 291 -1.75 -1.38 -7.15
C LEU A 291 -2.46 -0.17 -7.78
N LEU A 292 -3.19 0.61 -6.97
CA LEU A 292 -3.86 1.83 -7.40
C LEU A 292 -2.84 2.82 -7.99
N ARG A 293 -1.75 3.10 -7.29
CA ARG A 293 -0.73 4.05 -7.76
C ARG A 293 -0.05 3.59 -9.06
N ALA A 294 0.32 2.31 -9.14
CA ALA A 294 0.98 1.74 -10.30
C ALA A 294 0.08 1.64 -11.54
N THR A 295 -1.24 1.80 -11.38
CA THR A 295 -2.23 1.71 -12.45
C THR A 295 -2.86 3.06 -12.76
N LEU A 296 -3.54 3.70 -11.81
CA LEU A 296 -4.16 5.01 -12.01
C LEU A 296 -3.11 6.11 -12.17
N GLY A 297 -2.06 6.10 -11.36
CA GLY A 297 -1.00 7.12 -11.42
C GLY A 297 -0.05 6.97 -12.62
N HIS A 298 0.23 5.75 -13.09
CA HIS A 298 1.24 5.52 -14.14
C HIS A 298 0.69 5.05 -15.50
N CYS A 299 -0.50 4.46 -15.57
CA CYS A 299 -1.08 3.98 -16.84
C CYS A 299 -2.10 4.96 -17.46
N LEU A 300 -2.60 5.94 -16.70
CA LEU A 300 -3.59 6.91 -17.16
C LEU A 300 -2.94 8.27 -17.39
N GLY A 301 -3.37 8.97 -18.44
CA GLY A 301 -3.04 10.39 -18.63
C GLY A 301 -3.91 11.28 -17.75
N GLU A 302 -3.54 12.56 -17.61
CA GLU A 302 -4.23 13.55 -16.78
C GLU A 302 -5.77 13.56 -16.91
N PRO A 303 -6.38 13.60 -18.12
CA PRO A 303 -7.85 13.64 -18.21
C PRO A 303 -8.51 12.36 -17.67
N GLN A 304 -7.86 11.19 -17.83
CA GLN A 304 -8.37 9.95 -17.25
C GLN A 304 -8.09 9.82 -15.75
N GLN A 305 -7.03 10.45 -15.25
CA GLN A 305 -6.80 10.57 -13.80
C GLN A 305 -7.85 11.43 -13.13
N ALA A 306 -8.28 12.53 -13.77
CA ALA A 306 -9.40 13.35 -13.29
C ALA A 306 -10.70 12.53 -13.20
N LEU A 307 -11.00 11.69 -14.20
CA LEU A 307 -12.13 10.75 -14.14
C LEU A 307 -11.99 9.72 -13.02
N ALA A 308 -10.77 9.23 -12.76
CA ALA A 308 -10.50 8.33 -11.64
C ALA A 308 -10.76 8.99 -10.28
N VAL A 309 -10.41 10.27 -10.11
CA VAL A 309 -10.78 11.05 -8.92
C VAL A 309 -12.30 11.13 -8.78
N THR A 310 -13.03 11.42 -9.86
CA THR A 310 -14.50 11.46 -9.84
C THR A 310 -15.12 10.14 -9.37
N GLU A 311 -14.63 9.01 -9.87
CA GLU A 311 -15.11 7.68 -9.48
C GLU A 311 -14.77 7.35 -8.01
N LEU A 312 -13.58 7.75 -7.54
CA LEU A 312 -13.18 7.61 -6.14
C LEU A 312 -14.07 8.43 -5.20
N VAL A 313 -14.43 9.67 -5.57
CA VAL A 313 -15.36 10.51 -4.79
C VAL A 313 -16.72 9.84 -4.69
N SER A 314 -17.26 9.35 -5.81
CA SER A 314 -18.52 8.60 -5.85
C SER A 314 -18.49 7.39 -4.92
N THR A 315 -17.40 6.62 -4.96
CA THR A 315 -17.20 5.44 -4.12
C THR A 315 -17.16 5.81 -2.64
N VAL A 316 -16.38 6.84 -2.25
CA VAL A 316 -16.28 7.30 -0.87
C VAL A 316 -17.63 7.79 -0.37
N ARG A 317 -18.36 8.58 -1.17
CA ARG A 317 -19.70 9.08 -0.82
C ARG A 317 -20.66 7.92 -0.54
N LYS A 318 -20.75 6.96 -1.46
CA LYS A 318 -21.61 5.78 -1.31
C LYS A 318 -21.31 5.01 -0.03
N HIS A 319 -20.02 4.85 0.31
CA HIS A 319 -19.64 4.19 1.56
C HIS A 319 -20.00 5.02 2.80
N MET A 320 -19.87 6.34 2.76
CA MET A 320 -20.26 7.21 3.87
C MET A 320 -21.78 7.26 4.08
N GLU A 321 -22.57 7.28 3.00
CA GLU A 321 -24.04 7.27 3.04
C GLU A 321 -24.62 5.93 3.51
N ALA A 322 -23.92 4.82 3.25
CA ALA A 322 -24.31 3.49 3.70
C ALA A 322 -24.06 3.24 5.20
N MET A 323 -23.31 4.11 5.89
CA MET A 323 -23.07 3.97 7.33
C MET A 323 -24.25 4.49 8.13
N ASP A 324 -24.85 3.64 8.95
CA ASP A 324 -25.82 4.06 9.97
C ASP A 324 -25.11 4.79 11.13
N PRO A 325 -25.45 6.07 11.43
CA PRO A 325 -24.80 6.86 12.46
C PRO A 325 -25.25 6.51 13.90
N SER A 326 -26.07 5.47 14.12
CA SER A 326 -26.62 5.17 15.44
C SER A 326 -25.51 4.84 16.48
N PRO A 327 -25.52 5.48 17.67
CA PRO A 327 -24.45 5.36 18.66
C PRO A 327 -24.39 3.99 19.37
N GLU A 328 -25.43 3.15 19.25
CA GLU A 328 -25.40 1.75 19.73
C GLU A 328 -24.54 0.86 18.82
N ASN A 329 -24.60 1.06 17.50
CA ASN A 329 -23.76 0.38 16.49
C ASN A 329 -22.29 0.85 16.49
N ALA A 330 -21.99 1.96 17.17
CA ALA A 330 -20.63 2.50 17.28
C ALA A 330 -19.81 1.89 18.44
N LYS A 331 -20.47 1.37 19.48
CA LYS A 331 -19.81 0.79 20.67
C LYS A 331 -19.16 -0.57 20.35
N GLU A 332 -19.75 -1.31 19.44
CA GLU A 332 -19.17 -2.48 18.79
C GLU A 332 -19.12 -2.14 17.32
N SER A 333 -18.05 -1.49 16.86
CA SER A 333 -17.91 -1.09 15.46
C SER A 333 -18.34 -2.25 14.56
N ASN A 334 -19.49 -2.12 13.87
CA ASN A 334 -20.05 -3.20 13.06
C ASN A 334 -18.96 -3.77 12.15
N GLN A 335 -18.96 -5.09 11.92
CA GLN A 335 -17.92 -5.73 11.09
C GLN A 335 -17.77 -5.04 9.73
N GLU A 336 -18.89 -4.59 9.14
CA GLU A 336 -18.89 -3.82 7.90
C GLU A 336 -18.16 -2.46 8.03
N THR A 337 -18.37 -1.71 9.11
CA THR A 337 -17.65 -0.46 9.39
C THR A 337 -16.17 -0.72 9.65
N LEU A 338 -15.83 -1.80 10.35
CA LEU A 338 -14.44 -2.17 10.65
C LEU A 338 -13.66 -2.57 9.41
N PHE A 339 -14.25 -3.30 8.47
CA PHE A 339 -13.54 -3.70 7.25
C PHE A 339 -13.64 -2.63 6.15
N GLY A 340 -14.78 -1.94 6.04
CA GLY A 340 -15.00 -0.83 5.10
C GLY A 340 -14.05 0.35 5.33
N GLN A 341 -13.53 0.53 6.56
CA GLN A 341 -12.53 1.57 6.85
C GLN A 341 -11.28 1.44 5.96
N HIS A 342 -10.86 0.22 5.61
CA HIS A 342 -9.62 0.02 4.85
C HIS A 342 -9.75 0.44 3.39
N LEU A 343 -10.95 0.27 2.82
CA LEU A 343 -11.30 0.79 1.51
C LEU A 343 -11.23 2.31 1.49
N LEU A 344 -11.87 2.97 2.46
CA LEU A 344 -11.85 4.43 2.57
C LEU A 344 -10.42 4.96 2.64
N VAL A 345 -9.55 4.31 3.42
CA VAL A 345 -8.12 4.70 3.50
C VAL A 345 -7.46 4.60 2.12
N CYS A 346 -7.57 3.47 1.41
CA CYS A 346 -6.93 3.31 0.10
C CYS A 346 -7.48 4.30 -0.94
N ALA A 347 -8.80 4.52 -0.94
CA ALA A 347 -9.46 5.45 -1.85
C ALA A 347 -9.02 6.90 -1.62
N LEU A 348 -9.00 7.37 -0.38
CA LEU A 348 -8.58 8.73 -0.01
C LEU A 348 -7.08 8.95 -0.28
N GLN A 349 -6.24 7.94 -0.03
CA GLN A 349 -4.80 8.02 -0.31
C GLN A 349 -4.50 8.08 -1.81
N GLU A 350 -5.19 7.30 -2.63
CA GLU A 350 -5.01 7.40 -4.07
C GLU A 350 -5.58 8.72 -4.60
N MET A 351 -6.76 9.14 -4.12
CA MET A 351 -7.37 10.40 -4.51
C MET A 351 -6.43 11.59 -4.26
N GLY A 352 -5.83 11.70 -3.06
CA GLY A 352 -4.85 12.75 -2.79
C GLY A 352 -3.59 12.63 -3.66
N SER A 353 -3.13 11.41 -3.95
CA SER A 353 -1.96 11.17 -4.82
C SER A 353 -2.22 11.60 -6.27
N LEU A 354 -3.44 11.38 -6.78
CA LEU A 354 -3.87 11.82 -8.10
C LEU A 354 -4.04 13.34 -8.13
N ILE A 355 -4.62 13.95 -7.10
CA ILE A 355 -4.75 15.41 -6.99
C ILE A 355 -3.37 16.10 -6.99
N LEU A 356 -2.38 15.54 -6.28
CA LEU A 356 -1.01 16.03 -6.33
C LEU A 356 -0.40 15.88 -7.73
N ALA A 357 -0.65 14.77 -8.42
CA ALA A 357 -0.16 14.52 -9.77
C ALA A 357 -0.78 15.48 -10.81
N LEU A 358 -2.08 15.77 -10.69
CA LEU A 358 -2.80 16.75 -11.50
C LEU A 358 -2.41 18.18 -11.19
N SER A 359 -1.88 18.45 -9.99
CA SER A 359 -1.47 19.78 -9.53
C SER A 359 -2.60 20.82 -9.75
N THR A 360 -2.29 21.98 -10.31
CA THR A 360 -3.26 23.05 -10.56
C THR A 360 -4.42 22.64 -11.47
N SER A 361 -4.25 21.63 -12.35
CA SER A 361 -5.32 21.13 -13.23
C SER A 361 -6.49 20.52 -12.44
N ALA A 362 -6.25 20.09 -11.19
CA ALA A 362 -7.30 19.61 -10.29
C ALA A 362 -8.29 20.72 -9.86
N SER A 363 -8.02 22.00 -10.15
CA SER A 363 -8.96 23.10 -9.86
C SER A 363 -10.31 22.93 -10.56
N THR A 364 -10.33 22.26 -11.71
CA THR A 364 -11.54 21.93 -12.46
C THR A 364 -12.46 20.99 -11.68
N LEU A 365 -11.89 20.03 -10.94
CA LEU A 365 -12.62 19.10 -10.08
C LEU A 365 -13.23 19.80 -8.85
N LEU A 366 -12.55 20.82 -8.33
CA LEU A 366 -13.09 21.64 -7.23
C LEU A 366 -14.20 22.60 -7.68
N ALA A 367 -14.13 23.08 -8.92
CA ALA A 367 -15.14 23.97 -9.49
C ALA A 367 -16.47 23.25 -9.76
N ASP A 368 -16.43 21.94 -10.02
CA ASP A 368 -17.61 21.11 -10.21
C ASP A 368 -18.35 20.86 -8.87
N ARG A 369 -19.40 21.66 -8.64
CA ARG A 369 -20.24 21.54 -7.44
C ARG A 369 -21.00 20.22 -7.36
N SER A 370 -21.27 19.57 -8.49
CA SER A 370 -21.97 18.27 -8.49
C SER A 370 -21.07 17.16 -7.95
N LEU A 371 -19.75 17.29 -8.16
CA LEU A 371 -18.77 16.37 -7.61
C LEU A 371 -18.64 16.50 -6.10
N ALA A 372 -18.85 17.69 -5.51
CA ALA A 372 -18.76 17.94 -4.07
C ALA A 372 -17.53 17.28 -3.40
N LEU A 373 -16.38 17.37 -4.07
CA LEU A 373 -15.14 16.68 -3.69
C LEU A 373 -14.74 16.99 -2.24
N VAL A 374 -14.59 18.28 -1.90
CA VAL A 374 -14.16 18.71 -0.56
C VAL A 374 -15.16 18.28 0.51
N ASP A 375 -16.45 18.45 0.26
CA ASP A 375 -17.50 18.07 1.22
C ASP A 375 -17.50 16.57 1.51
N THR A 376 -17.28 15.77 0.46
CA THR A 376 -17.17 14.31 0.58
C THR A 376 -15.94 13.92 1.40
N VAL A 377 -14.78 14.57 1.20
CA VAL A 377 -13.59 14.28 2.03
C VAL A 377 -13.78 14.75 3.48
N VAL A 378 -14.39 15.94 3.68
CA VAL A 378 -14.64 16.49 5.01
C VAL A 378 -15.62 15.64 5.81
N SER A 379 -16.64 15.03 5.19
CA SER A 379 -17.57 14.16 5.90
C SER A 379 -16.87 12.93 6.53
N VAL A 380 -15.81 12.41 5.88
CA VAL A 380 -15.01 11.30 6.42
C VAL A 380 -14.24 11.69 7.69
N LEU A 381 -14.01 12.98 7.96
CA LEU A 381 -13.41 13.43 9.22
C LEU A 381 -14.25 13.07 10.44
N LEU A 382 -15.53 12.76 10.26
CA LEU A 382 -16.45 12.33 11.31
C LEU A 382 -16.56 10.80 11.43
N HIS A 383 -15.77 10.04 10.66
CA HIS A 383 -15.81 8.58 10.67
C HIS A 383 -15.38 8.03 12.06
N PRO A 384 -16.06 7.01 12.62
CA PRO A 384 -15.76 6.48 13.96
C PRO A 384 -14.32 5.97 14.08
N CYS A 385 -13.86 5.21 13.09
CA CYS A 385 -12.48 4.74 13.04
C CYS A 385 -11.48 5.89 12.74
N GLN A 386 -10.33 5.87 13.40
CA GLN A 386 -9.28 6.88 13.22
C GLN A 386 -8.61 6.81 11.85
N ALA A 387 -8.42 5.62 11.29
CA ALA A 387 -7.65 5.47 10.05
C ALA A 387 -8.25 6.21 8.84
N PRO A 388 -9.57 6.14 8.55
CA PRO A 388 -10.19 6.98 7.51
C PRO A 388 -10.08 8.47 7.79
N ARG A 389 -10.23 8.91 9.05
CA ARG A 389 -10.08 10.32 9.44
C ARG A 389 -8.69 10.86 9.07
N LEU A 390 -7.64 10.08 9.34
CA LEU A 390 -6.27 10.45 8.98
C LEU A 390 -6.04 10.45 7.47
N ALA A 391 -6.61 9.48 6.74
CA ALA A 391 -6.51 9.45 5.28
C ALA A 391 -7.24 10.64 4.62
N ALA A 392 -8.38 11.05 5.18
CA ALA A 392 -9.12 12.23 4.76
C ALA A 392 -8.32 13.52 5.03
N ALA A 393 -7.74 13.65 6.23
CA ALA A 393 -6.84 14.76 6.56
C ALA A 393 -5.66 14.86 5.58
N TRP A 394 -5.04 13.73 5.24
CA TRP A 394 -3.96 13.67 4.25
C TRP A 394 -4.45 14.07 2.84
N CYS A 395 -5.66 13.64 2.43
CA CYS A 395 -6.23 14.05 1.16
C CYS A 395 -6.53 15.56 1.10
N LEU A 396 -7.01 16.16 2.20
CA LEU A 396 -7.21 17.61 2.31
C LEU A 396 -5.87 18.39 2.25
N ARG A 397 -4.81 17.84 2.84
CA ARG A 397 -3.44 18.37 2.66
C ARG A 397 -3.04 18.33 1.18
N CYS A 398 -3.28 17.22 0.49
CA CYS A 398 -2.97 17.09 -0.93
C CYS A 398 -3.70 18.13 -1.78
N ILE A 399 -4.99 18.35 -1.52
CA ILE A 399 -5.78 19.43 -2.15
C ILE A 399 -5.15 20.79 -1.86
N SER A 400 -4.77 21.04 -0.62
CA SER A 400 -4.17 22.32 -0.19
C SER A 400 -2.80 22.58 -0.82
N VAL A 401 -2.00 21.55 -1.02
CA VAL A 401 -0.67 21.64 -1.66
C VAL A 401 -0.82 21.84 -3.17
N ALA A 402 -1.71 21.08 -3.82
CA ALA A 402 -1.97 21.22 -5.26
C ALA A 402 -2.63 22.56 -5.59
N ILE A 403 -3.49 23.07 -4.70
CA ILE A 403 -4.31 24.26 -4.91
C ILE A 403 -4.24 25.15 -3.65
N PRO A 404 -3.17 25.97 -3.52
CA PRO A 404 -2.92 26.78 -2.32
C PRO A 404 -4.05 27.74 -1.92
N SER A 405 -4.91 28.14 -2.87
CA SER A 405 -6.08 28.98 -2.57
C SER A 405 -7.10 28.31 -1.64
N GLN A 406 -7.06 26.97 -1.51
CA GLN A 406 -7.91 26.21 -0.60
C GLN A 406 -7.41 26.18 0.84
N VAL A 407 -6.16 26.54 1.10
CA VAL A 407 -5.55 26.42 2.45
C VAL A 407 -6.35 27.21 3.50
N THR A 408 -6.61 28.49 3.25
CA THR A 408 -7.32 29.35 4.22
C THR A 408 -8.78 28.93 4.43
N PRO A 409 -9.58 28.72 3.36
CA PRO A 409 -10.95 28.20 3.51
C PRO A 409 -11.04 26.89 4.28
N LEU A 410 -10.11 25.96 4.04
CA LEU A 410 -10.09 24.67 4.74
C LEU A 410 -9.69 24.82 6.21
N ILE A 411 -8.75 25.73 6.54
CA ILE A 411 -8.43 26.06 7.94
C ILE A 411 -9.67 26.57 8.65
N ASP A 412 -10.36 27.57 8.07
CA ASP A 412 -11.53 28.18 8.68
C ASP A 412 -12.65 27.16 8.91
N ARG A 413 -12.93 26.33 7.90
CA ARG A 413 -13.91 25.25 7.98
C ARG A 413 -13.59 24.24 9.07
N CYS A 414 -12.31 23.87 9.24
CA CYS A 414 -11.93 22.90 10.27
C CYS A 414 -11.97 23.50 11.68
N VAL A 415 -11.60 24.77 11.85
CA VAL A 415 -11.74 25.48 13.14
C VAL A 415 -13.22 25.55 13.52
N GLU A 416 -14.08 26.01 12.60
CA GLU A 416 -15.54 26.05 12.80
C GLU A 416 -16.13 24.65 13.07
N GLY A 417 -15.61 23.61 12.41
CA GLY A 417 -15.99 22.22 12.66
C GLY A 417 -15.68 21.76 14.10
N ILE A 418 -14.51 22.10 14.64
CA ILE A 418 -14.16 21.83 16.04
C ILE A 418 -15.09 22.63 16.97
N GLU A 419 -15.40 23.87 16.63
CA GLU A 419 -16.21 24.76 17.47
C GLU A 419 -17.69 24.39 17.51
N SER A 420 -18.26 24.00 16.38
CA SER A 420 -19.65 23.57 16.26
C SER A 420 -19.89 22.20 16.90
N MET A 421 -18.89 21.30 16.90
CA MET A 421 -19.00 19.93 17.40
C MET A 421 -18.06 19.64 18.59
N ARG A 422 -17.91 20.59 19.52
CA ARG A 422 -17.03 20.48 20.73
C ARG A 422 -17.35 19.31 21.67
N THR A 423 -18.48 18.64 21.49
CA THR A 423 -18.93 17.48 22.28
C THR A 423 -18.68 16.14 21.59
N SER A 424 -18.25 16.12 20.33
CA SER A 424 -17.90 14.88 19.61
C SER A 424 -16.38 14.66 19.63
N PRO A 425 -15.88 13.55 20.21
CA PRO A 425 -14.46 13.23 20.15
C PRO A 425 -13.99 12.92 18.73
N GLU A 426 -14.86 12.36 17.89
CA GLU A 426 -14.58 12.08 16.47
C GLU A 426 -14.30 13.38 15.70
N ALA A 427 -15.17 14.38 15.87
CA ALA A 427 -15.04 15.70 15.24
C ALA A 427 -13.76 16.42 15.68
N ILE A 428 -13.50 16.50 17.01
CA ILE A 428 -12.30 17.15 17.55
C ILE A 428 -11.02 16.53 16.96
N SER A 429 -10.98 15.20 16.90
CA SER A 429 -9.82 14.47 16.38
C SER A 429 -9.71 14.56 14.85
N GLY A 430 -10.83 14.51 14.13
CA GLY A 430 -10.89 14.54 12.67
C GLY A 430 -10.49 15.90 12.11
N TYR A 431 -11.20 16.97 12.49
CA TYR A 431 -10.85 18.32 12.10
C TYR A 431 -9.49 18.76 12.63
N GLY A 432 -9.12 18.32 13.84
CA GLY A 432 -7.78 18.52 14.40
C GLY A 432 -6.67 17.93 13.53
N SER A 433 -6.87 16.69 13.07
CA SER A 433 -5.93 16.02 12.15
C SER A 433 -5.88 16.71 10.79
N ALA A 434 -7.02 17.17 10.27
CA ALA A 434 -7.10 17.91 9.02
C ALA A 434 -6.34 19.25 9.11
N LEU A 435 -6.55 20.03 10.17
CA LEU A 435 -5.80 21.26 10.42
C LEU A 435 -4.30 20.99 10.47
N ALA A 436 -3.88 19.98 11.21
CA ALA A 436 -2.47 19.63 11.32
C ALA A 436 -1.85 19.25 9.97
N ALA A 437 -2.55 18.44 9.19
CA ALA A 437 -2.11 18.02 7.86
C ALA A 437 -2.04 19.22 6.89
N ILE A 438 -3.05 20.10 6.89
CA ILE A 438 -3.08 21.30 6.04
C ILE A 438 -1.91 22.23 6.39
N LEU A 439 -1.69 22.52 7.69
CA LEU A 439 -0.56 23.36 8.13
C LEU A 439 0.80 22.76 7.75
N GLY A 440 0.99 21.45 7.93
CA GLY A 440 2.20 20.75 7.47
C GLY A 440 2.35 20.71 5.95
N GLY A 441 1.31 21.05 5.17
CA GLY A 441 1.38 21.27 3.73
C GLY A 441 1.79 22.70 3.35
N VAL A 442 1.64 23.68 4.24
CA VAL A 442 1.91 25.10 3.95
C VAL A 442 3.36 25.35 3.58
N GLN A 443 4.30 24.61 4.18
CA GLN A 443 5.73 24.68 3.87
C GLN A 443 6.04 24.39 2.39
N LEU A 444 5.16 23.63 1.71
CA LEU A 444 5.29 23.28 0.29
C LEU A 444 4.69 24.36 -0.63
N SER A 445 4.04 25.38 -0.07
CA SER A 445 3.48 26.51 -0.81
C SER A 445 4.37 27.74 -0.67
N PRO A 446 4.86 28.34 -1.78
CA PRO A 446 5.78 29.47 -1.72
C PRO A 446 5.16 30.74 -1.11
N LEU A 447 3.82 30.84 -1.08
CA LEU A 447 3.10 32.01 -0.57
C LEU A 447 2.77 31.92 0.93
N GLY A 448 2.96 30.76 1.56
CA GLY A 448 2.63 30.55 2.97
C GLY A 448 1.15 30.80 3.30
N ILE A 449 0.89 31.20 4.55
CA ILE A 449 -0.43 31.63 5.03
C ILE A 449 -0.31 32.92 5.87
N PRO A 450 -1.40 33.69 6.03
CA PRO A 450 -1.40 34.82 6.95
C PRO A 450 -1.05 34.38 8.38
N HIS A 451 -0.14 35.11 9.05
CA HIS A 451 0.30 34.81 10.43
C HIS A 451 -0.87 34.69 11.43
N THR A 452 -1.96 35.44 11.19
CA THR A 452 -3.17 35.39 12.02
C THR A 452 -3.80 33.99 12.04
N LYS A 453 -3.74 33.23 10.93
CA LYS A 453 -4.29 31.88 10.85
C LYS A 453 -3.52 30.90 11.74
N GLY A 454 -2.19 30.97 11.75
CA GLY A 454 -1.36 30.18 12.68
C GLY A 454 -1.68 30.46 14.15
N LYS A 455 -1.91 31.73 14.50
CA LYS A 455 -2.33 32.14 15.86
C LYS A 455 -3.72 31.62 16.22
N VAL A 456 -4.68 31.63 15.29
CA VAL A 456 -6.03 31.07 15.51
C VAL A 456 -5.92 29.58 15.82
N VAL A 457 -5.21 28.80 15.00
CA VAL A 457 -5.05 27.36 15.22
C VAL A 457 -4.34 27.08 16.55
N PHE A 458 -3.32 27.88 16.91
CA PHE A 458 -2.67 27.78 18.22
C PHE A 458 -3.68 27.98 19.36
N ASN A 459 -4.51 29.02 19.28
CA ASN A 459 -5.49 29.32 20.33
C ASN A 459 -6.52 28.18 20.49
N THR A 460 -7.00 27.62 19.38
CA THR A 460 -7.89 26.45 19.40
C THR A 460 -7.22 25.26 20.09
N GLY A 461 -5.97 24.94 19.72
CA GLY A 461 -5.22 23.85 20.36
C GLY A 461 -4.98 24.09 21.86
N GLU A 462 -4.67 25.33 22.25
CA GLU A 462 -4.43 25.69 23.65
C GLU A 462 -5.72 25.58 24.49
N GLU A 463 -6.87 25.99 23.95
CA GLU A 463 -8.17 25.84 24.58
C GLU A 463 -8.53 24.37 24.80
N LEU A 464 -8.27 23.50 23.82
CA LEU A 464 -8.47 22.06 23.95
C LEU A 464 -7.61 21.47 25.07
N LEU A 465 -6.33 21.85 25.16
CA LEU A 465 -5.44 21.40 26.23
C LEU A 465 -5.92 21.87 27.61
N ARG A 466 -6.32 23.13 27.75
CA ARG A 466 -6.83 23.68 29.02
C ARG A 466 -8.13 23.02 29.48
N SER A 467 -8.96 22.59 28.53
CA SER A 467 -10.27 21.96 28.80
C SER A 467 -10.23 20.42 28.78
N ALA A 468 -9.06 19.81 28.62
CA ALA A 468 -8.93 18.35 28.50
C ALA A 468 -9.35 17.60 29.78
N SER A 469 -9.16 18.20 30.97
CA SER A 469 -9.53 17.58 32.24
C SER A 469 -11.01 17.77 32.63
N GLN A 470 -11.74 18.65 31.92
CA GLN A 470 -13.12 19.00 32.29
C GLN A 470 -14.14 17.91 31.98
N ASN A 471 -13.86 17.03 31.01
CA ASN A 471 -14.76 15.95 30.61
C ASN A 471 -13.94 14.72 30.23
N SER A 472 -14.08 13.65 31.02
CA SER A 472 -13.32 12.40 30.84
C SER A 472 -13.53 11.78 29.44
N ARG A 473 -14.75 11.83 28.88
CA ARG A 473 -15.04 11.31 27.53
C ARG A 473 -14.25 12.03 26.43
N LEU A 474 -14.00 13.33 26.61
CA LEU A 474 -13.31 14.16 25.63
C LEU A 474 -11.81 14.31 25.91
N SER A 475 -11.36 13.87 27.08
CA SER A 475 -10.02 14.12 27.59
C SER A 475 -8.93 13.65 26.65
N LEU A 476 -9.06 12.44 26.12
CA LEU A 476 -8.10 11.85 25.18
C LEU A 476 -8.06 12.64 23.85
N ALA A 477 -9.22 12.86 23.23
CA ALA A 477 -9.33 13.56 21.94
C ALA A 477 -8.81 15.01 22.04
N ARG A 478 -9.17 15.73 23.10
CA ARG A 478 -8.71 17.11 23.34
C ARG A 478 -7.20 17.17 23.56
N THR A 479 -6.65 16.24 24.33
CA THR A 479 -5.21 16.15 24.59
C THR A 479 -4.43 15.87 23.32
N GLN A 480 -4.83 14.84 22.55
CA GLN A 480 -4.16 14.45 21.31
C GLN A 480 -4.23 15.57 20.26
N THR A 481 -5.44 16.10 20.00
CA THR A 481 -5.60 17.19 19.03
C THR A 481 -4.85 18.45 19.47
N GLY A 482 -4.95 18.82 20.75
CA GLY A 482 -4.29 20.01 21.28
C GLY A 482 -2.79 20.01 21.00
N TRP A 483 -2.10 18.91 21.34
CA TRP A 483 -0.66 18.76 21.08
C TRP A 483 -0.32 18.63 19.60
N LEU A 484 -1.15 17.92 18.83
CA LEU A 484 -0.97 17.80 17.38
C LEU A 484 -0.99 19.18 16.71
N LEU A 485 -1.92 20.06 17.11
CA LEU A 485 -2.00 21.43 16.61
C LEU A 485 -0.79 22.28 17.04
N MET A 486 -0.26 22.10 18.26
CA MET A 486 0.97 22.79 18.69
C MET A 486 2.15 22.43 17.78
N GLY A 487 2.34 21.13 17.51
CA GLY A 487 3.37 20.65 16.59
C GLY A 487 3.16 21.14 15.15
N ALA A 488 1.91 21.17 14.68
CA ALA A 488 1.60 21.66 13.35
C ALA A 488 1.83 23.18 13.19
N VAL A 489 1.53 23.99 14.21
CA VAL A 489 1.84 25.42 14.19
C VAL A 489 3.36 25.66 14.16
N ALA A 490 4.15 24.80 14.80
CA ALA A 490 5.61 24.88 14.74
C ALA A 490 6.16 24.72 13.31
N SER A 491 5.48 23.95 12.46
CA SER A 491 5.82 23.79 11.04
C SER A 491 5.69 25.08 10.22
N LEU A 492 4.98 26.11 10.72
CA LEU A 492 4.89 27.40 10.03
C LEU A 492 6.15 28.27 10.17
N GLY A 493 7.14 27.81 10.94
CA GLY A 493 8.45 28.43 11.04
C GLY A 493 8.51 29.63 11.99
N VAL A 494 9.71 30.20 12.07
CA VAL A 494 10.13 31.21 13.07
C VAL A 494 9.20 32.41 13.13
N GLY A 495 8.71 32.88 11.98
CA GLY A 495 7.85 34.08 11.88
C GLY A 495 6.54 33.97 12.67
N VAL A 496 5.94 32.78 12.73
CA VAL A 496 4.73 32.53 13.53
C VAL A 496 5.10 32.15 14.97
N VAL A 497 6.08 31.27 15.13
CA VAL A 497 6.36 30.62 16.43
C VAL A 497 7.00 31.57 17.44
N ARG A 498 7.81 32.53 17.00
CA ARG A 498 8.52 33.46 17.90
C ARG A 498 7.60 34.14 18.92
N GLY A 499 6.42 34.59 18.48
CA GLY A 499 5.42 35.23 19.36
C GLY A 499 4.65 34.26 20.26
N LEU A 500 4.69 32.95 19.96
CA LEU A 500 3.97 31.90 20.68
C LEU A 500 4.86 31.12 21.66
N LEU A 501 6.19 31.22 21.50
CA LEU A 501 7.19 30.46 22.24
C LEU A 501 7.05 30.56 23.78
N PRO A 502 6.79 31.72 24.40
CA PRO A 502 6.61 31.80 25.85
C PRO A 502 5.44 30.93 26.36
N ARG A 503 4.35 30.85 25.60
CA ARG A 503 3.18 30.01 25.92
C ARG A 503 3.50 28.53 25.71
N LEU A 504 4.21 28.18 24.64
CA LEU A 504 4.67 26.81 24.37
C LEU A 504 5.54 26.28 25.51
N LEU A 505 6.55 27.06 25.94
CA LEU A 505 7.45 26.68 27.04
C LEU A 505 6.69 26.43 28.35
N LEU A 506 5.63 27.20 28.62
CA LEU A 506 4.77 26.99 29.78
C LEU A 506 3.95 25.69 29.67
N LEU A 507 3.33 25.45 28.52
CA LEU A 507 2.53 24.24 28.27
C LEU A 507 3.40 22.98 28.39
N TRP A 508 4.57 22.98 27.74
CA TRP A 508 5.55 21.91 27.80
C TRP A 508 5.99 21.63 29.24
N ARG A 509 6.41 22.65 29.98
CA ARG A 509 6.81 22.51 31.38
C ARG A 509 5.71 21.88 32.24
N ASN A 510 4.45 22.23 32.00
CA ASN A 510 3.31 21.73 32.78
C ASN A 510 2.85 20.31 32.40
N SER A 511 3.40 19.72 31.34
CA SER A 511 3.01 18.38 30.86
C SER A 511 3.76 17.25 31.56
N PHE A 512 4.86 17.58 32.22
CA PHE A 512 5.77 16.64 32.86
C PHE A 512 5.84 16.92 34.36
N PRO A 513 6.09 15.89 35.18
CA PRO A 513 6.25 16.08 36.62
C PRO A 513 7.52 16.90 36.88
N ARG A 514 7.44 17.81 37.84
CA ARG A 514 8.52 18.74 38.19
C ARG A 514 9.53 18.12 39.15
N SER A 515 9.20 16.97 39.75
CA SER A 515 10.05 16.25 40.68
C SER A 515 9.70 14.76 40.72
N ALA A 516 10.65 13.94 41.21
CA ALA A 516 10.40 12.52 41.48
C ALA A 516 9.22 12.30 42.44
N ARG A 517 9.06 13.18 43.44
CA ARG A 517 7.93 13.14 44.39
C ARG A 517 6.59 13.35 43.70
N GLU A 518 6.52 14.26 42.73
CA GLU A 518 5.31 14.49 41.95
C GLU A 518 4.98 13.27 41.08
N LEU A 519 5.99 12.69 40.42
CA LEU A 519 5.82 11.45 39.65
C LEU A 519 5.32 10.28 40.52
N ASP A 520 5.83 10.11 41.74
CA ASP A 520 5.35 9.08 42.65
C ASP A 520 3.93 9.36 43.14
N SER A 521 3.55 10.63 43.29
CA SER A 521 2.17 11.00 43.59
C SER A 521 1.20 10.68 42.44
N GLU A 522 1.63 10.82 41.18
CA GLU A 522 0.86 10.39 40.00
C GLU A 522 0.68 8.87 39.98
N LYS A 523 1.75 8.10 40.28
CA LYS A 523 1.69 6.63 40.40
C LYS A 523 0.68 6.16 41.44
N ALA A 524 0.56 6.88 42.55
CA ALA A 524 -0.33 6.51 43.64
C ALA A 524 -1.81 6.87 43.40
N ARG A 525 -2.10 7.87 42.55
CA ARG A 525 -3.45 8.44 42.38
C ARG A 525 -4.10 8.14 41.03
N GLY A 526 -3.32 7.78 40.01
CA GLY A 526 -3.85 7.54 38.67
C GLY A 526 -4.64 6.24 38.55
N ASP A 527 -5.55 6.19 37.58
CA ASP A 527 -6.16 4.96 37.07
C ASP A 527 -5.65 4.67 35.64
N ALA A 528 -6.09 3.56 35.04
CA ALA A 528 -5.64 3.15 33.72
C ALA A 528 -5.91 4.22 32.64
N PHE A 529 -7.10 4.84 32.67
CA PHE A 529 -7.48 5.86 31.70
C PHE A 529 -6.70 7.17 31.89
N THR A 530 -6.51 7.62 33.13
CA THR A 530 -5.70 8.80 33.44
C THR A 530 -4.26 8.59 33.00
N TRP A 531 -3.69 7.40 33.19
CA TRP A 531 -2.37 7.06 32.68
C TRP A 531 -2.31 7.05 31.15
N GLN A 532 -3.34 6.54 30.47
CA GLN A 532 -3.42 6.61 29.01
C GLN A 532 -3.39 8.06 28.52
N VAL A 533 -4.26 8.92 29.05
CA VAL A 533 -4.31 10.35 28.68
C VAL A 533 -2.99 11.05 29.00
N THR A 534 -2.38 10.75 30.15
CA THR A 534 -1.10 11.34 30.57
C THR A 534 0.04 10.95 29.63
N LEU A 535 0.15 9.67 29.26
CA LEU A 535 1.19 9.18 28.36
C LEU A 535 1.01 9.75 26.93
N GLU A 536 -0.23 9.80 26.44
CA GLU A 536 -0.56 10.40 25.14
C GLU A 536 -0.27 11.91 25.13
N GLY A 537 -0.58 12.61 26.23
CA GLY A 537 -0.25 14.02 26.41
C GLY A 537 1.25 14.29 26.43
N ARG A 538 2.03 13.46 27.14
CA ARG A 538 3.50 13.56 27.18
C ARG A 538 4.15 13.24 25.84
N ALA A 539 3.65 12.22 25.14
CA ALA A 539 4.09 11.91 23.79
C ALA A 539 3.78 13.06 22.82
N GLY A 540 2.58 13.65 22.90
CA GLY A 540 2.18 14.81 22.12
C GLY A 540 3.06 16.03 22.41
N ALA A 541 3.35 16.32 23.68
CA ALA A 541 4.24 17.41 24.08
C ALA A 541 5.66 17.24 23.52
N LEU A 542 6.24 16.04 23.63
CA LEU A 542 7.55 15.73 23.02
C LEU A 542 7.51 15.86 21.50
N SER A 543 6.45 15.38 20.84
CA SER A 543 6.27 15.53 19.39
C SER A 543 6.21 17.00 18.98
N ALA A 544 5.55 17.86 19.76
CA ALA A 544 5.50 19.30 19.51
C ALA A 544 6.86 19.98 19.77
N MET A 545 7.62 19.54 20.78
CA MET A 545 9.01 19.99 20.99
C MET A 545 9.91 19.61 19.82
N HIS A 546 9.83 18.35 19.35
CA HIS A 546 10.58 17.88 18.19
C HIS A 546 10.27 18.73 16.94
N SER A 547 8.99 18.96 16.64
CA SER A 547 8.59 19.82 15.51
C SER A 547 9.15 21.25 15.66
N PHE A 548 9.13 21.82 16.87
CA PHE A 548 9.75 23.12 17.15
C PHE A 548 11.26 23.11 16.87
N LEU A 549 12.00 22.14 17.39
CA LEU A 549 13.45 22.04 17.20
C LEU A 549 13.81 21.83 15.73
N HIS A 550 13.00 21.05 15.00
CA HIS A 550 13.21 20.77 13.58
C HIS A 550 12.93 21.99 12.70
N ASN A 551 11.78 22.64 12.89
CA ASN A 551 11.30 23.70 12.00
C ASN A 551 11.74 25.10 12.43
N CYS A 552 12.18 25.28 13.69
CA CYS A 552 12.60 26.57 14.25
C CYS A 552 13.95 26.49 15.01
N PRO A 553 15.03 25.91 14.45
CA PRO A 553 16.30 25.75 15.16
C PRO A 553 16.90 27.10 15.63
N GLU A 554 16.65 28.18 14.88
CA GLU A 554 17.10 29.54 15.24
C GLU A 554 16.51 30.06 16.57
N LEU A 555 15.34 29.54 16.98
CA LEU A 555 14.71 29.91 18.25
C LEU A 555 15.20 29.06 19.41
N ALA A 556 15.93 27.96 19.16
CA ALA A 556 16.46 27.06 20.17
C ALA A 556 17.79 27.59 20.75
N THR A 557 17.75 28.77 21.36
CA THR A 557 18.91 29.34 22.07
C THR A 557 19.29 28.51 23.30
N GLU A 558 20.50 28.71 23.82
CA GLU A 558 20.97 28.07 25.06
C GLU A 558 19.96 28.17 26.23
N ASP A 559 19.27 29.31 26.37
CA ASP A 559 18.22 29.46 27.39
C ASP A 559 17.00 28.59 27.12
N VAL A 560 16.54 28.56 25.86
CA VAL A 560 15.40 27.74 25.45
C VAL A 560 15.72 26.26 25.60
N VAL A 561 16.90 25.82 25.15
CA VAL A 561 17.40 24.45 25.32
C VAL A 561 17.42 24.06 26.79
N ARG A 562 17.99 24.90 27.67
CA ARG A 562 18.01 24.65 29.12
C ARG A 562 16.60 24.47 29.71
N ARG A 563 15.63 25.25 29.23
CA ARG A 563 14.23 25.15 29.66
C ARG A 563 13.51 23.93 29.10
N LEU A 564 13.93 23.41 27.95
CA LEU A 564 13.44 22.16 27.36
C LEU A 564 14.03 20.92 28.03
N LEU A 565 15.25 20.99 28.57
CA LEU A 565 15.89 19.85 29.23
C LEU A 565 15.09 19.36 30.44
N SER A 566 14.59 20.27 31.29
CA SER A 566 13.81 19.88 32.47
C SER A 566 12.64 18.91 32.17
N PRO A 567 11.73 19.20 31.21
CA PRO A 567 10.69 18.25 30.84
C PRO A 567 11.21 17.01 30.08
N VAL A 568 12.28 17.13 29.28
CA VAL A 568 12.88 15.99 28.55
C VAL A 568 13.51 14.97 29.51
N GLU A 569 14.26 15.41 30.50
CA GLU A 569 14.86 14.56 31.54
C GLU A 569 13.78 13.93 32.43
N SER A 570 12.72 14.69 32.72
CA SER A 570 11.55 14.17 33.44
C SER A 570 10.85 13.05 32.65
N ALA A 571 10.72 13.19 31.33
CA ALA A 571 10.19 12.14 30.46
C ALA A 571 11.09 10.89 30.48
N LEU A 572 12.42 11.06 30.39
CA LEU A 572 13.38 9.97 30.47
C LEU A 572 13.28 9.21 31.80
N ALA A 573 13.27 9.92 32.92
CA ALA A 573 13.13 9.34 34.25
C ALA A 573 11.80 8.57 34.40
N MET A 574 10.71 9.11 33.87
CA MET A 574 9.42 8.43 33.85
C MET A 574 9.47 7.12 33.04
N VAL A 575 10.02 7.14 31.81
CA VAL A 575 10.08 5.95 30.95
C VAL A 575 10.92 4.85 31.57
N VAL A 576 12.06 5.18 32.21
CA VAL A 576 12.88 4.21 32.96
C VAL A 576 12.09 3.55 34.09
N GLY A 577 11.20 4.31 34.76
CA GLY A 577 10.41 3.85 35.90
C GLY A 577 8.98 3.38 35.58
N ILE A 578 8.61 3.17 34.31
CA ILE A 578 7.22 2.96 33.90
C ILE A 578 6.73 1.50 34.01
N ALA A 579 7.64 0.54 34.08
CA ALA A 579 7.30 -0.90 34.09
C ALA A 579 6.29 -1.31 35.20
N PRO A 580 6.40 -0.81 36.45
CA PRO A 580 5.39 -1.08 37.49
C PRO A 580 4.01 -0.56 37.13
N VAL A 581 3.90 0.60 36.48
CA VAL A 581 2.62 1.19 36.06
C VAL A 581 1.96 0.30 35.01
N VAL A 582 2.71 -0.16 34.00
CA VAL A 582 2.19 -1.08 32.98
C VAL A 582 1.76 -2.42 33.61
N LYS A 583 2.49 -2.89 34.63
CA LYS A 583 2.12 -4.11 35.38
C LYS A 583 0.82 -3.93 36.17
N SER A 584 0.61 -2.76 36.79
CA SER A 584 -0.56 -2.47 37.61
C SER A 584 -1.83 -2.17 36.81
N TYR A 585 -1.73 -1.45 35.69
CA TYR A 585 -2.89 -0.98 34.93
C TYR A 585 -3.13 -1.73 33.61
N GLY A 586 -2.19 -2.56 33.16
CA GLY A 586 -2.40 -3.51 32.06
C GLY A 586 -1.68 -3.17 30.75
N GLN A 587 -1.80 -4.11 29.82
CA GLN A 587 -0.99 -4.14 28.59
C GLN A 587 -1.34 -3.05 27.56
N HIS A 588 -2.54 -2.47 27.64
CA HIS A 588 -2.98 -1.42 26.70
C HIS A 588 -2.11 -0.14 26.79
N LEU A 589 -1.43 0.08 27.91
CA LEU A 589 -0.49 1.20 28.09
C LEU A 589 0.84 1.01 27.35
N LYS A 590 1.15 -0.20 26.86
CA LYS A 590 2.42 -0.45 26.13
C LYS A 590 2.58 0.44 24.90
N ALA A 591 1.53 0.64 24.12
CA ALA A 591 1.61 1.45 22.90
C ALA A 591 1.83 2.94 23.19
N PRO A 592 1.09 3.58 24.13
CA PRO A 592 1.41 4.94 24.57
C PRO A 592 2.82 5.09 25.16
N VAL A 593 3.30 4.13 25.96
CA VAL A 593 4.67 4.16 26.50
C VAL A 593 5.71 4.10 25.37
N ALA A 594 5.52 3.21 24.40
CA ALA A 594 6.37 3.12 23.22
C ALA A 594 6.37 4.44 22.43
N MET A 595 5.20 5.10 22.31
CA MET A 595 5.10 6.40 21.65
C MET A 595 5.87 7.49 22.39
N VAL A 596 5.77 7.59 23.72
CA VAL A 596 6.58 8.52 24.52
C VAL A 596 8.06 8.30 24.28
N ARG A 597 8.51 7.04 24.31
CA ARG A 597 9.91 6.68 24.08
C ARG A 597 10.39 7.10 22.70
N LEU A 598 9.62 6.81 21.66
CA LEU A 598 9.97 7.23 20.30
C LEU A 598 10.12 8.76 20.20
N ARG A 599 9.13 9.51 20.69
CA ARG A 599 9.15 10.98 20.64
C ARG A 599 10.27 11.57 21.50
N LEU A 600 10.65 10.90 22.58
CA LEU A 600 11.82 11.25 23.38
C LEU A 600 13.11 11.12 22.57
N TYR A 601 13.31 10.00 21.87
CA TYR A 601 14.48 9.81 21.02
C TYR A 601 14.55 10.81 19.87
N GLU A 602 13.42 11.07 19.19
CA GLU A 602 13.34 12.08 18.14
C GLU A 602 13.68 13.48 18.68
N THR A 603 13.21 13.84 19.86
CA THR A 603 13.52 15.14 20.48
C THR A 603 15.00 15.24 20.85
N LEU A 604 15.55 14.21 21.51
CA LEU A 604 16.97 14.15 21.89
C LEU A 604 17.90 14.22 20.67
N SER A 605 17.50 13.63 19.53
CA SER A 605 18.30 13.65 18.30
C SER A 605 18.53 15.05 17.72
N LEU A 606 17.68 16.03 18.08
CA LEU A 606 17.79 17.42 17.63
C LEU A 606 18.38 18.36 18.69
N LEU A 607 18.61 17.88 19.91
CA LEU A 607 19.23 18.66 20.97
C LEU A 607 20.76 18.52 20.93
N PRO A 608 21.53 19.56 21.31
CA PRO A 608 22.98 19.44 21.42
C PRO A 608 23.37 18.32 22.40
N PRO A 609 24.18 17.32 22.01
CA PRO A 609 24.50 16.18 22.88
C PRO A 609 25.10 16.56 24.24
N GLN A 610 25.90 17.64 24.26
CA GLN A 610 26.55 18.18 25.47
C GLN A 610 25.54 18.67 26.52
N SER A 611 24.33 19.03 26.07
CA SER A 611 23.29 19.59 26.94
C SER A 611 22.65 18.56 27.86
N PHE A 612 22.76 17.26 27.57
CA PHE A 612 22.15 16.18 28.35
C PHE A 612 23.12 15.05 28.73
N GLU A 613 24.42 15.34 28.87
CA GLU A 613 25.46 14.38 29.26
C GLU A 613 25.11 13.61 30.55
N GLY A 614 24.51 14.28 31.53
CA GLY A 614 24.05 13.66 32.78
C GLY A 614 23.00 12.56 32.60
N SER A 615 22.33 12.52 31.44
CA SER A 615 21.27 11.56 31.09
C SER A 615 21.77 10.39 30.24
N TYR A 616 23.07 10.30 29.91
CA TYR A 616 23.60 9.25 29.04
C TYR A 616 23.47 7.85 29.62
N ALA A 617 23.77 7.66 30.91
CA ALA A 617 23.70 6.34 31.54
C ALA A 617 22.30 5.70 31.51
N PRO A 618 21.19 6.40 31.85
CA PRO A 618 19.84 5.85 31.67
C PRO A 618 19.45 5.69 30.19
N LEU A 619 19.84 6.62 29.32
CA LEU A 619 19.54 6.55 27.88
C LEU A 619 20.19 5.33 27.21
N LEU A 620 21.48 5.08 27.49
CA LEU A 620 22.20 3.92 26.97
C LEU A 620 21.58 2.60 27.42
N ARG A 621 21.15 2.51 28.69
CA ARG A 621 20.46 1.31 29.20
C ARG A 621 19.16 1.04 28.43
N MET A 622 18.37 2.09 28.16
CA MET A 622 17.15 1.95 27.36
C MET A 622 17.45 1.51 25.91
N LEU A 623 18.44 2.12 25.27
CA LEU A 623 18.83 1.77 23.90
C LEU A 623 19.34 0.32 23.80
N VAL A 624 20.16 -0.12 24.74
CA VAL A 624 20.63 -1.51 24.81
C VAL A 624 19.46 -2.47 24.95
N GLY A 625 18.53 -2.22 25.87
CA GLY A 625 17.34 -3.07 26.09
C GLY A 625 16.45 -3.22 24.85
N GLU A 626 16.37 -2.19 24.00
CA GLU A 626 15.67 -2.27 22.72
C GLU A 626 16.45 -3.03 21.65
N LEU A 627 17.76 -2.81 21.55
CA LEU A 627 18.62 -3.50 20.58
C LEU A 627 18.70 -5.01 20.86
N THR A 628 18.72 -5.40 22.13
CA THR A 628 18.75 -6.82 22.53
C THR A 628 17.37 -7.48 22.52
N LEU A 629 16.30 -6.75 22.17
CA LEU A 629 14.90 -7.19 22.23
C LEU A 629 14.49 -7.78 23.61
N SER A 630 15.24 -7.48 24.66
CA SER A 630 15.05 -8.08 25.99
C SER A 630 13.74 -7.65 26.65
N GLU A 631 13.17 -6.53 26.21
CA GLU A 631 11.92 -5.97 26.73
C GLU A 631 10.70 -6.14 25.80
N ASN A 632 10.87 -6.57 24.54
CA ASN A 632 9.76 -6.53 23.57
C ASN A 632 9.81 -7.57 22.44
N PRO A 633 9.26 -8.79 22.64
CA PRO A 633 9.10 -9.78 21.57
C PRO A 633 7.91 -9.51 20.62
N ALA A 634 7.14 -8.42 20.80
CA ALA A 634 5.90 -8.18 20.06
C ALA A 634 5.79 -6.78 19.43
N ASN A 635 5.85 -6.72 18.09
CA ASN A 635 5.22 -5.77 17.15
C ASN A 635 5.26 -4.23 17.42
N THR A 636 6.01 -3.73 18.40
CA THR A 636 6.12 -2.30 18.75
C THR A 636 7.59 -1.89 18.91
N THR A 637 8.29 -1.72 17.79
CA THR A 637 9.68 -1.26 17.79
C THR A 637 9.71 0.26 17.77
N THR A 638 10.39 0.89 18.71
CA THR A 638 10.62 2.35 18.70
C THR A 638 11.99 2.73 18.14
N SER A 639 12.69 1.74 17.57
CA SER A 639 14.05 1.89 17.07
C SER A 639 14.11 2.83 15.86
N LEU A 640 14.92 3.89 16.00
CA LEU A 640 15.33 4.78 14.92
C LEU A 640 16.52 4.21 14.11
N LEU A 641 17.00 3.01 14.41
CA LEU A 641 18.22 2.46 13.82
C LEU A 641 18.11 2.37 12.29
N LEU A 642 16.97 1.92 11.76
CA LEU A 642 16.75 1.84 10.32
C LEU A 642 16.77 3.20 9.61
N SER A 643 16.38 4.28 10.29
CA SER A 643 16.43 5.64 9.75
C SER A 643 17.80 6.30 9.92
N LEU A 644 18.64 5.80 10.84
CA LEU A 644 19.97 6.34 11.13
C LEU A 644 21.11 5.57 10.45
N CYS A 645 20.84 4.36 9.95
CA CYS A 645 21.81 3.59 9.15
C CYS A 645 22.06 4.26 7.80
N HIS A 646 23.34 4.44 7.44
CA HIS A 646 23.74 4.94 6.11
C HIS A 646 23.29 3.99 4.99
N SER A 647 23.04 4.53 3.80
CA SER A 647 22.62 3.78 2.59
C SER A 647 23.53 2.59 2.24
N GLY A 648 24.82 2.64 2.59
CA GLY A 648 25.76 1.53 2.42
C GLY A 648 25.52 0.32 3.33
N ALA A 649 24.79 0.48 4.44
CA ALA A 649 24.43 -0.60 5.36
C ALA A 649 23.25 -1.47 4.85
N GLU A 650 22.58 -1.07 3.77
CA GLU A 650 21.50 -1.87 3.15
C GLU A 650 22.00 -3.25 2.67
N LEU A 651 23.29 -3.37 2.32
CA LEU A 651 23.92 -4.64 1.93
C LEU A 651 24.06 -5.60 3.12
N LEU A 652 24.38 -5.07 4.32
CA LEU A 652 24.48 -5.83 5.56
C LEU A 652 23.10 -6.25 6.09
N LEU A 653 22.05 -5.49 5.73
CA LEU A 653 20.65 -5.78 6.08
C LEU A 653 19.91 -6.58 5.00
N GLY A 654 20.60 -7.03 3.93
CA GLY A 654 20.04 -7.92 2.90
C GLY A 654 19.07 -7.27 1.91
N ARG A 655 19.08 -5.94 1.74
CA ARG A 655 18.08 -5.18 0.95
C ARG A 655 18.56 -4.71 -0.43
N ARG A 656 18.97 -5.62 -1.32
CA ARG A 656 19.10 -5.25 -2.75
C ARG A 656 17.76 -5.46 -3.46
N LEU A 657 17.05 -4.35 -3.70
CA LEU A 657 15.90 -4.31 -4.61
C LEU A 657 16.30 -3.59 -5.90
N CYS A 658 15.93 -4.14 -7.06
CA CYS A 658 16.22 -3.51 -8.36
C CYS A 658 15.30 -2.33 -8.70
N ASP A 659 14.09 -2.28 -8.13
CA ASP A 659 13.12 -1.19 -8.37
C ASP A 659 12.71 -0.56 -7.03
N GLN A 660 12.95 0.74 -6.88
CA GLN A 660 12.60 1.49 -5.67
C GLN A 660 11.08 1.53 -5.44
N ASN A 661 10.25 1.46 -6.49
CA ASN A 661 8.80 1.46 -6.36
C ASN A 661 8.28 0.16 -5.73
N HIS A 662 8.99 -0.95 -5.92
CA HIS A 662 8.63 -2.24 -5.36
C HIS A 662 8.94 -2.36 -3.86
N ARG A 663 9.87 -1.53 -3.36
CA ARG A 663 10.27 -1.49 -1.93
C ARG A 663 9.10 -1.30 -0.98
N VAL A 664 8.10 -0.52 -1.39
CA VAL A 664 6.88 -0.23 -0.61
C VAL A 664 6.15 -1.51 -0.19
N ILE A 665 6.17 -2.56 -1.02
CA ILE A 665 5.52 -3.83 -0.75
C ILE A 665 6.47 -4.98 -0.41
N GLU A 666 7.71 -4.93 -0.88
CA GLU A 666 8.73 -5.97 -0.62
C GLU A 666 9.34 -5.89 0.78
N ASP A 667 9.45 -4.69 1.37
CA ASP A 667 9.93 -4.53 2.75
C ASP A 667 9.05 -5.30 3.75
N GLN A 668 7.78 -5.55 3.41
CA GLN A 668 6.83 -6.28 4.25
C GLN A 668 7.05 -7.80 4.28
N VAL A 669 7.67 -8.34 3.23
CA VAL A 669 8.04 -9.77 3.15
C VAL A 669 9.26 -10.05 4.03
N THR A 670 10.08 -9.02 4.28
CA THR A 670 11.40 -9.15 4.92
C THR A 670 11.41 -8.66 6.38
N ILE A 671 10.46 -7.81 6.79
CA ILE A 671 10.46 -7.15 8.12
C ILE A 671 9.25 -7.60 8.96
N PRO A 672 9.44 -8.01 10.23
CA PRO A 672 8.36 -8.06 11.22
C PRO A 672 7.83 -6.64 11.46
N VAL A 673 6.61 -6.38 10.99
CA VAL A 673 6.01 -5.03 10.93
C VAL A 673 5.91 -4.38 12.30
N ALA A 674 6.59 -3.25 12.47
CA ALA A 674 6.47 -2.47 13.70
C ALA A 674 6.63 -0.94 13.56
N ILE A 675 6.68 -0.34 12.36
CA ILE A 675 7.01 1.11 12.24
C ILE A 675 5.90 2.01 11.64
N TYR A 676 4.76 1.49 11.17
CA TYR A 676 4.03 2.25 10.14
C TYR A 676 2.76 3.02 10.53
N TYR A 677 2.48 3.22 11.82
CA TYR A 677 1.40 4.14 12.22
C TYR A 677 1.78 5.63 12.13
N ILE A 678 3.07 5.95 12.07
CA ILE A 678 3.56 7.34 12.11
C ILE A 678 3.71 7.97 10.71
N GLN A 679 3.75 7.16 9.65
CA GLN A 679 3.90 7.66 8.28
C GLN A 679 2.59 8.07 7.59
N LEU A 680 1.42 7.67 8.10
CA LEU A 680 0.13 8.03 7.48
C LEU A 680 -0.23 9.51 7.64
N LEU A 681 0.42 10.21 8.57
CA LEU A 681 0.41 11.68 8.65
C LEU A 681 1.69 12.33 8.08
N GLY A 682 2.68 11.54 7.64
CA GLY A 682 3.99 12.01 7.15
C GLY A 682 4.82 12.62 8.28
N GLY A 683 6.09 12.26 8.48
CA GLY A 683 7.07 12.15 7.41
C GLY A 683 7.23 13.55 6.82
N ASN A 684 7.97 14.41 7.53
CA ASN A 684 8.04 15.87 7.39
C ASN A 684 6.71 16.58 7.71
N LEU A 685 6.36 16.57 8.99
CA LEU A 685 5.71 17.68 9.69
C LEU A 685 6.81 18.49 10.38
#